data_AF-A0A355FVH8-F1
#
_entry.id   AF-A0A355FVH8-F1
#
_cell.length_a   1.000
_cell.length_b   1.000
_cell.length_c   1.000
_cell.angle_alpha   90.00
_cell.angle_beta   90.00
_cell.angle_gamma   90.00
#
_symmetry.space_group_name_H-M   'P 1'
#
loop_
_entity.id
_entity.type
_entity.pdbx_description
1 polymer ?
#
loop_
_entity_poly.entity_id
_entity_poly.type
_entity_poly.pdbx_seq_one_letter_code
_entity_poly.pdbx_strand_id
1 'polypeptide(L)'
;MGYSFRLLGVIHAALIYLLAGMSFAWSQGSTFVVEEYMVHDGQQGVAELAGQTTYRFYLELNDPDDFVSAVYGGDTAPMTLSLDAPMFNSPFATGSTAGGILPIVVNYFPEVAYDSWVTIGLESSPSGGGEADVSALQSEEQPFLQNFVAGSPTDGDGFVVDDELGGAWFLLSGTPNGYAGEDLKVLVMQVTTSGVPSGTLNAQIIPADPALDAEQVQQGFNGTDVWDLMPSAAYPGCTDPAACNFDESATEDDGSCEYGTCAGCTDVWACNFDPNATEEDGSCDYLACAGCTDAAACNYDPEAIYNDGSCEYASCENLGCTFSNACNYDPEATVNDGSCEYSSCAGCTDMDADNYDPTATLDDGSCAFNGCLNPLACNYDPTANTSDGSCEYTSCIGCMDSTACNFDSTYTISDPADCQFAEEGYDCAGGCLFDADGDLVCDEFEVLGCTDGEAENFNSLATEDDGSCVYALSGCTNPLACNFNPDATSSDGSCDFTSCIGCMEVEACNYDAAYTTADNASCLFAEEFYDCSGDCIGDNDGDGICNELEVIGCTDAMALNFDANATDNDGSCEYPASCHDSAACNYEAYEGYCIEVEPFVVHDGFVGESDLTGFVTYRIYALCENQDDFVSAVAGDDVNPSFVHTTTSFFQHEAGGVLGQSVNPLVFPFIPDAAYDSWVTIGLESAAEGDAGESGISILEGLDP
;
A
#
# COMPACT_ATOMS: atom_id res chain seq x y z
N MET A 1 -3.58 13.20 48.67
CA MET A 1 -2.36 13.95 48.32
C MET A 1 -1.09 13.13 48.63
N GLY A 2 -0.88 11.96 48.03
CA GLY A 2 0.30 11.15 48.37
C GLY A 2 0.63 9.94 47.50
N TYR A 3 -0.13 9.63 46.45
CA TYR A 3 0.13 8.44 45.61
C TYR A 3 0.11 8.69 44.08
N SER A 4 -0.25 9.88 43.57
CA SER A 4 -0.27 10.18 42.12
C SER A 4 1.06 10.66 41.51
N PHE A 5 2.13 10.82 42.29
CA PHE A 5 3.43 11.30 41.76
C PHE A 5 4.38 10.19 41.30
N ARG A 6 3.94 8.91 41.28
CA ARG A 6 4.81 7.77 40.96
C ARG A 6 4.71 7.24 39.53
N LEU A 7 3.73 7.63 38.71
CA LEU A 7 3.68 7.22 37.29
C LEU A 7 4.15 8.34 36.35
N LEU A 8 3.67 9.58 36.54
CA LEU A 8 4.19 10.74 35.78
C LEU A 8 5.69 10.96 36.02
N GLY A 9 6.17 10.73 37.24
CA GLY A 9 7.59 10.76 37.59
C GLY A 9 8.35 9.48 37.25
N VAL A 10 7.77 8.53 36.52
CA VAL A 10 8.45 7.31 36.05
C VAL A 10 8.51 7.27 34.53
N ILE A 11 7.67 7.95 33.75
CA ILE A 11 7.86 8.02 32.28
C ILE A 11 8.73 9.23 31.91
N HIS A 12 8.41 10.42 32.41
CA HIS A 12 9.30 11.60 32.29
C HIS A 12 10.63 11.37 33.02
N ALA A 13 10.62 10.69 34.18
CA ALA A 13 11.86 10.37 34.87
C ALA A 13 12.49 9.05 34.45
N ALA A 14 11.84 8.08 33.76
CA ALA A 14 12.59 6.94 33.22
C ALA A 14 13.34 7.32 31.95
N LEU A 15 12.83 8.19 31.08
CA LEU A 15 13.66 8.71 29.99
C LEU A 15 14.79 9.58 30.55
N ILE A 16 14.50 10.48 31.51
CA ILE A 16 15.55 11.29 32.16
C ILE A 16 16.47 10.45 33.06
N TYR A 17 16.07 9.30 33.63
CA TYR A 17 16.96 8.41 34.42
C TYR A 17 17.66 7.32 33.59
N LEU A 18 17.09 6.87 32.46
CA LEU A 18 17.85 6.16 31.42
C LEU A 18 18.94 7.09 30.87
N LEU A 19 18.64 8.40 30.81
CA LEU A 19 19.61 9.43 30.44
C LEU A 19 20.47 9.97 31.60
N ALA A 20 20.13 9.79 32.88
CA ALA A 20 20.91 10.35 34.00
C ALA A 20 21.67 9.30 34.84
N GLY A 21 21.44 8.01 34.58
CA GLY A 21 22.10 6.89 35.27
C GLY A 21 23.20 6.18 34.49
N MET A 22 23.31 6.43 33.18
CA MET A 22 24.33 5.86 32.30
C MET A 22 25.49 6.82 32.14
N SER A 23 26.72 6.32 32.20
CA SER A 23 27.86 7.05 31.66
C SER A 23 27.67 7.13 30.14
N PHE A 24 27.93 8.29 29.56
CA PHE A 24 27.93 8.46 28.11
C PHE A 24 29.35 8.61 27.60
N ALA A 25 29.61 7.99 26.46
CA ALA A 25 30.80 8.23 25.67
C ALA A 25 30.41 9.02 24.41
N TRP A 26 31.29 9.92 23.99
CA TRP A 26 31.21 10.50 22.65
C TRP A 26 31.55 9.46 21.60
N SER A 27 30.94 9.58 20.43
CA SER A 27 31.13 8.66 19.31
C SER A 27 32.58 8.29 19.02
N GLN A 28 32.80 6.99 18.81
CA GLN A 28 34.08 6.39 18.39
C GLN A 28 34.01 5.85 16.96
N GLY A 29 33.05 6.33 16.15
CA GLY A 29 32.91 5.90 14.76
C GLY A 29 31.51 6.03 14.17
N SER A 30 30.46 6.13 15.00
CA SER A 30 29.10 6.31 14.52
C SER A 30 28.90 7.74 14.00
N THR A 31 28.28 7.89 12.83
CA THR A 31 28.13 9.19 12.15
C THR A 31 26.80 9.25 11.42
N PHE A 32 26.19 10.43 11.36
CA PHE A 32 25.13 10.69 10.42
C PHE A 32 25.67 10.70 9.00
N VAL A 33 24.84 10.28 8.06
CA VAL A 33 25.05 10.34 6.62
C VAL A 33 23.77 10.85 5.99
N VAL A 34 23.87 11.86 5.13
CA VAL A 34 22.73 12.40 4.39
C VAL A 34 22.93 12.09 2.91
N GLU A 35 21.94 11.44 2.30
CA GLU A 35 21.99 11.00 0.91
C GLU A 35 20.85 11.61 0.10
N GLU A 36 21.13 11.99 -1.15
CA GLU A 36 20.10 12.28 -2.16
C GLU A 36 19.46 10.95 -2.58
N TYR A 37 18.29 10.64 -2.04
CA TYR A 37 17.58 9.40 -2.31
C TYR A 37 16.88 9.43 -3.67
N MET A 38 16.20 10.54 -3.98
CA MET A 38 15.55 10.72 -5.28
C MET A 38 15.52 12.18 -5.73
N VAL A 39 15.92 12.44 -6.98
CA VAL A 39 15.76 13.73 -7.64
C VAL A 39 14.55 13.65 -8.58
N HIS A 40 13.57 14.52 -8.38
CA HIS A 40 12.35 14.57 -9.16
C HIS A 40 12.51 15.60 -10.29
N ASP A 41 13.10 15.22 -11.42
CA ASP A 41 13.43 16.16 -12.51
C ASP A 41 12.35 16.21 -13.63
N GLY A 42 11.22 15.53 -13.43
CA GLY A 42 10.16 15.39 -14.44
C GLY A 42 10.44 14.33 -15.51
N GLN A 43 11.56 13.61 -15.42
CA GLN A 43 11.89 12.40 -16.19
C GLN A 43 12.10 11.19 -15.28
N GLN A 44 12.65 11.41 -14.08
CA GLN A 44 12.81 10.48 -12.97
C GLN A 44 12.00 10.97 -11.75
N GLY A 45 11.55 10.03 -10.92
CA GLY A 45 10.69 10.32 -9.77
C GLY A 45 9.21 10.51 -10.14
N VAL A 46 8.45 11.05 -9.19
CA VAL A 46 7.01 11.36 -9.30
C VAL A 46 6.82 12.76 -9.90
N ALA A 47 5.93 12.88 -10.89
CA ALA A 47 5.77 14.10 -11.70
C ALA A 47 5.25 15.29 -10.88
N GLU A 48 4.40 15.02 -9.90
CA GLU A 48 3.83 15.95 -8.94
C GLU A 48 4.91 16.66 -8.10
N LEU A 49 6.09 16.04 -7.97
CA LEU A 49 7.22 16.56 -7.20
C LEU A 49 8.32 17.15 -8.09
N ALA A 50 8.06 17.40 -9.37
CA ALA A 50 9.07 17.93 -10.28
C ALA A 50 9.74 19.22 -9.77
N GLY A 51 11.07 19.22 -9.72
CA GLY A 51 11.91 20.27 -9.15
C GLY A 51 12.31 20.05 -7.68
N GLN A 52 11.89 18.95 -7.05
CA GLN A 52 12.23 18.61 -5.67
C GLN A 52 13.27 17.49 -5.56
N THR A 53 13.92 17.38 -4.41
CA THR A 53 14.84 16.31 -4.05
C THR A 53 14.42 15.72 -2.71
N THR A 54 14.32 14.39 -2.65
CA THR A 54 14.14 13.62 -1.42
C THR A 54 15.50 13.26 -0.85
N TYR A 55 15.76 13.72 0.36
CA TYR A 55 16.94 13.41 1.16
C TYR A 55 16.58 12.37 2.22
N ARG A 56 17.47 11.39 2.44
CA ARG A 56 17.37 10.43 3.54
C ARG A 56 18.56 10.57 4.47
N PHE A 57 18.26 10.60 5.77
CA PHE A 57 19.22 10.77 6.84
C PHE A 57 19.40 9.42 7.53
N TYR A 58 20.62 8.91 7.53
CA TYR A 58 21.00 7.65 8.15
C TYR A 58 21.96 7.90 9.30
N LEU A 59 21.99 6.97 10.25
CA LEU A 59 23.07 6.82 11.21
C LEU A 59 23.87 5.57 10.82
N GLU A 60 25.13 5.76 10.44
CA GLU A 60 26.07 4.67 10.15
C GLU A 60 26.75 4.24 11.47
N LEU A 61 26.75 2.93 11.73
CA LEU A 61 27.13 2.31 12.99
C LEU A 61 28.32 1.36 12.82
N ASN A 62 28.85 0.83 13.92
CA ASN A 62 30.09 0.06 13.92
C ASN A 62 29.87 -1.45 13.98
N ASP A 63 28.73 -1.89 14.51
CA ASP A 63 28.34 -3.29 14.66
C ASP A 63 26.88 -3.51 14.20
N PRO A 64 26.55 -4.62 13.51
CA PRO A 64 25.18 -4.92 13.09
C PRO A 64 24.18 -5.01 14.25
N ASP A 65 24.65 -5.33 15.45
CA ASP A 65 23.83 -5.44 16.67
C ASP A 65 23.79 -4.12 17.48
N ASP A 66 24.41 -3.03 17.00
CA ASP A 66 24.25 -1.69 17.60
C ASP A 66 22.81 -1.20 17.41
N PHE A 67 22.26 -0.53 18.43
CA PHE A 67 20.85 -0.12 18.45
C PHE A 67 20.70 1.41 18.57
N VAL A 68 19.99 2.04 17.65
CA VAL A 68 19.64 3.46 17.73
C VAL A 68 18.40 3.62 18.60
N SER A 69 18.56 4.24 19.76
CA SER A 69 17.45 4.40 20.70
C SER A 69 16.69 5.70 20.53
N ALA A 70 17.35 6.80 20.15
CA ALA A 70 16.69 8.09 20.04
C ALA A 70 17.45 9.07 19.15
N VAL A 71 16.70 10.00 18.54
CA VAL A 71 17.21 11.29 18.05
C VAL A 71 16.58 12.38 18.92
N TYR A 72 17.39 13.33 19.39
CA TYR A 72 16.99 14.26 20.44
C TYR A 72 17.58 15.66 20.30
N GLY A 73 16.97 16.63 20.98
CA GLY A 73 17.43 18.01 21.12
C GLY A 73 17.07 18.62 22.47
N GLY A 74 17.83 19.64 22.88
CA GLY A 74 17.57 20.45 24.07
C GLY A 74 18.62 21.54 24.27
N ASP A 75 18.52 22.30 25.35
CA ASP A 75 19.35 23.47 25.67
C ASP A 75 20.87 23.25 25.63
N THR A 76 21.32 22.04 25.92
CA THR A 76 22.74 21.65 25.97
C THR A 76 23.21 20.91 24.73
N ALA A 77 22.29 20.39 23.93
CA ALA A 77 22.54 19.74 22.65
C ALA A 77 21.41 20.11 21.69
N PRO A 78 21.45 21.31 21.08
CA PRO A 78 20.37 21.77 20.21
C PRO A 78 20.19 20.84 19.01
N MET A 79 18.95 20.65 18.58
CA MET A 79 18.60 19.95 17.36
C MET A 79 17.88 20.92 16.43
N THR A 80 18.30 21.00 15.17
CA THR A 80 17.74 21.94 14.20
C THR A 80 17.63 21.30 12.82
N LEU A 81 16.55 21.65 12.13
CA LEU A 81 16.38 21.43 10.70
C LEU A 81 15.98 22.77 10.08
N SER A 82 16.85 23.33 9.26
CA SER A 82 16.64 24.55 8.48
C SER A 82 16.48 24.17 7.01
N LEU A 83 15.53 24.81 6.34
CA LEU A 83 15.20 24.55 4.95
C LEU A 83 15.17 25.85 4.15
N ASP A 84 15.81 25.86 2.99
CA ASP A 84 15.77 27.02 2.06
C ASP A 84 14.44 27.12 1.29
N ALA A 85 13.65 26.05 1.30
CA ALA A 85 12.28 25.97 0.79
C ALA A 85 11.49 24.96 1.63
N PRO A 86 10.16 25.13 1.77
CA PRO A 86 9.35 24.22 2.58
C PRO A 86 9.53 22.76 2.18
N MET A 87 9.50 21.86 3.16
CA MET A 87 9.43 20.43 2.88
C MET A 87 8.04 20.06 2.35
N PHE A 88 7.99 19.03 1.54
CA PHE A 88 6.77 18.46 1.01
C PHE A 88 6.15 17.54 2.05
N ASN A 89 4.91 17.83 2.41
CA ASN A 89 4.04 16.92 3.16
C ASN A 89 2.83 16.54 2.29
N SER A 90 2.59 15.26 2.12
CA SER A 90 1.46 14.73 1.36
C SER A 90 0.18 14.79 2.19
N PRO A 91 -0.95 15.33 1.66
CA PRO A 91 -2.23 15.26 2.34
C PRO A 91 -2.78 13.83 2.46
N PHE A 92 -2.20 12.86 1.75
CA PHE A 92 -2.62 11.46 1.77
C PHE A 92 -1.78 10.60 2.74
N ALA A 93 -0.64 11.10 3.21
CA ALA A 93 0.11 10.51 4.32
C ALA A 93 -0.56 10.84 5.67
N THR A 94 -0.23 10.09 6.72
CA THR A 94 -0.87 10.26 8.03
C THR A 94 0.11 10.43 9.17
N GLY A 95 0.14 11.61 9.79
CA GLY A 95 1.03 11.88 10.92
C GLY A 95 2.44 12.26 10.48
N SER A 96 3.37 12.24 11.44
CA SER A 96 4.71 12.85 11.29
C SER A 96 5.84 11.82 11.10
N THR A 97 5.49 10.55 11.11
CA THR A 97 6.43 9.42 11.21
C THR A 97 6.32 8.49 10.00
N ALA A 98 7.32 7.63 9.80
CA ALA A 98 7.25 6.54 8.80
C ALA A 98 6.00 5.66 8.98
N GLY A 99 5.49 5.52 10.21
CA GLY A 99 4.20 4.91 10.53
C GLY A 99 3.01 5.41 9.70
N GLY A 100 3.12 6.63 9.19
CA GLY A 100 2.13 7.31 8.36
C GLY A 100 2.14 6.98 6.89
N ILE A 101 3.15 6.24 6.43
CA ILE A 101 3.35 5.91 5.03
C ILE A 101 2.81 4.50 4.80
N LEU A 102 1.56 4.44 4.36
CA LEU A 102 0.84 3.18 4.13
C LEU A 102 1.15 2.62 2.74
N PRO A 103 1.76 1.43 2.61
CA PRO A 103 2.18 0.88 1.31
C PRO A 103 1.07 0.79 0.26
N ILE A 104 -0.16 0.46 0.68
CA ILE A 104 -1.30 0.39 -0.24
C ILE A 104 -1.75 1.78 -0.71
N VAL A 105 -1.61 2.84 0.10
CA VAL A 105 -1.94 4.21 -0.30
C VAL A 105 -0.96 4.71 -1.36
N VAL A 106 0.32 4.33 -1.27
CA VAL A 106 1.36 4.64 -2.28
C VAL A 106 0.98 4.11 -3.68
N ASN A 107 0.24 3.01 -3.77
CA ASN A 107 -0.20 2.47 -5.07
C ASN A 107 -1.22 3.39 -5.77
N TYR A 108 -2.00 4.16 -5.02
CA TYR A 108 -2.96 5.13 -5.54
C TYR A 108 -2.37 6.53 -5.68
N PHE A 109 -1.45 6.88 -4.76
CA PHE A 109 -0.83 8.19 -4.63
C PHE A 109 0.69 8.03 -4.49
N PRO A 110 1.44 7.86 -5.60
CA PRO A 110 2.87 7.56 -5.57
C PRO A 110 3.73 8.61 -4.86
N GLU A 111 3.28 9.86 -4.80
CA GLU A 111 3.94 10.96 -4.09
C GLU A 111 4.03 10.72 -2.58
N VAL A 112 3.14 9.91 -1.99
CA VAL A 112 3.16 9.57 -0.56
C VAL A 112 4.45 8.87 -0.15
N ALA A 113 5.08 8.08 -1.03
CA ALA A 113 6.37 7.45 -0.73
C ALA A 113 7.51 8.46 -0.49
N TYR A 114 7.34 9.68 -0.96
CA TYR A 114 8.32 10.77 -0.87
C TYR A 114 7.84 11.88 0.06
N ASP A 115 6.87 11.59 0.93
CA ASP A 115 6.48 12.45 2.03
C ASP A 115 7.67 12.71 2.99
N SER A 116 7.60 13.78 3.77
CA SER A 116 8.63 14.11 4.78
C SER A 116 8.20 13.60 6.15
N TRP A 117 9.07 12.89 6.85
CA TRP A 117 8.75 12.26 8.14
C TRP A 117 10.01 11.87 8.94
N VAL A 118 9.83 11.60 10.23
CA VAL A 118 10.87 11.05 11.12
C VAL A 118 10.69 9.55 11.37
N THR A 119 11.77 8.85 11.68
CA THR A 119 11.75 7.40 11.90
C THR A 119 12.92 6.95 12.76
N ILE A 120 12.95 5.67 13.10
CA ILE A 120 14.16 4.92 13.41
C ILE A 120 14.01 3.56 12.70
N GLY A 121 14.69 3.44 11.56
CA GLY A 121 14.82 2.23 10.73
C GLY A 121 13.58 1.75 10.00
N LEU A 122 12.47 2.50 10.00
CA LEU A 122 11.31 2.22 9.13
C LEU A 122 11.31 3.11 7.90
N GLU A 123 10.88 2.55 6.77
CA GLU A 123 10.58 3.29 5.54
C GLU A 123 9.08 3.46 5.27
N SER A 124 8.25 2.76 6.05
CA SER A 124 6.79 2.76 5.95
C SER A 124 6.16 2.35 7.27
N SER A 125 4.82 2.26 7.31
CA SER A 125 4.10 1.67 8.43
C SER A 125 4.68 0.28 8.79
N PRO A 126 4.82 -0.06 10.09
CA PRO A 126 5.33 -1.36 10.52
C PRO A 126 4.61 -2.51 9.84
N SER A 127 5.37 -3.49 9.33
CA SER A 127 4.83 -4.57 8.47
C SER A 127 4.70 -5.92 9.17
N GLY A 128 4.99 -5.96 10.48
CA GLY A 128 5.00 -7.16 11.31
C GLY A 128 6.40 -7.50 11.83
N GLY A 129 6.57 -8.68 12.43
CA GLY A 129 7.89 -9.14 12.89
C GLY A 129 8.44 -8.46 14.15
N GLY A 130 7.60 -7.72 14.88
CA GLY A 130 7.98 -6.96 16.08
C GLY A 130 8.51 -5.55 15.80
N GLU A 131 8.43 -5.08 14.55
CA GLU A 131 8.70 -3.69 14.19
C GLU A 131 7.73 -2.73 14.90
N ALA A 132 8.23 -1.56 15.31
CA ALA A 132 7.42 -0.53 15.94
C ALA A 132 7.78 0.86 15.40
N ASP A 133 6.77 1.71 15.28
CA ASP A 133 6.95 3.12 14.93
C ASP A 133 7.53 3.92 16.11
N VAL A 134 8.12 5.06 15.81
CA VAL A 134 8.78 5.88 16.83
C VAL A 134 7.77 6.55 17.74
N SER A 135 8.10 6.58 19.03
CA SER A 135 7.43 7.44 20.00
C SER A 135 8.11 8.81 20.01
N ALA A 136 7.36 9.88 20.31
CA ALA A 136 7.93 11.22 20.32
C ALA A 136 7.53 12.03 21.55
N LEU A 137 8.43 12.92 21.97
CA LEU A 137 8.27 13.89 23.04
C LEU A 137 8.66 15.26 22.49
N GLN A 138 7.88 16.29 22.80
CA GLN A 138 8.14 17.67 22.39
C GLN A 138 7.73 18.64 23.50
N SER A 139 8.43 19.76 23.60
CA SER A 139 8.03 20.84 24.50
C SER A 139 6.82 21.60 23.93
N GLU A 140 6.02 22.23 24.80
CA GLU A 140 4.91 23.08 24.36
C GLU A 140 5.39 24.36 23.65
N GLU A 141 6.63 24.81 23.93
CA GLU A 141 7.20 26.03 23.35
C GLU A 141 7.83 25.77 21.97
N GLN A 142 8.29 24.54 21.71
CA GLN A 142 8.98 24.13 20.48
C GLN A 142 8.45 22.78 19.96
N PRO A 143 7.15 22.67 19.61
CA PRO A 143 6.63 21.48 18.96
C PRO A 143 7.19 21.37 17.53
N PHE A 144 7.59 20.16 17.12
CA PHE A 144 8.21 19.94 15.81
C PHE A 144 7.50 18.89 14.95
N LEU A 145 6.67 18.03 15.53
CA LEU A 145 5.99 16.97 14.77
C LEU A 145 5.01 17.54 13.74
N GLN A 146 4.35 18.66 14.05
CA GLN A 146 3.39 19.30 13.15
C GLN A 146 4.03 19.75 11.84
N ASN A 147 5.34 20.01 11.83
CA ASN A 147 6.08 20.43 10.64
C ASN A 147 6.09 19.36 9.53
N PHE A 148 5.86 18.10 9.89
CA PHE A 148 5.78 16.94 9.01
C PHE A 148 4.33 16.54 8.66
N VAL A 149 3.35 17.39 8.98
CA VAL A 149 1.92 17.09 8.75
C VAL A 149 1.33 18.10 7.79
N ALA A 150 0.84 17.60 6.65
CA ALA A 150 0.18 18.42 5.65
C ALA A 150 -1.03 19.17 6.23
N GLY A 151 -1.12 20.47 5.96
CA GLY A 151 -2.18 21.34 6.44
C GLY A 151 -2.10 21.73 7.93
N SER A 152 -1.01 21.42 8.63
CA SER A 152 -0.77 21.95 9.97
C SER A 152 -0.34 23.44 9.96
N PRO A 153 -0.36 24.14 11.11
CA PRO A 153 0.08 25.53 11.20
C PRO A 153 1.55 25.78 10.82
N THR A 154 2.39 24.74 10.90
CA THR A 154 3.83 24.78 10.58
C THR A 154 4.19 23.83 9.45
N ASP A 155 3.20 23.43 8.64
CA ASP A 155 3.34 22.51 7.51
C ASP A 155 4.48 22.93 6.58
N GLY A 156 5.48 22.07 6.45
CA GLY A 156 6.61 22.26 5.55
C GLY A 156 7.76 23.06 6.17
N ASP A 157 7.60 23.63 7.36
CA ASP A 157 8.64 24.47 7.98
C ASP A 157 9.78 23.64 8.59
N GLY A 158 10.97 24.22 8.69
CA GLY A 158 12.04 23.70 9.54
C GLY A 158 11.71 23.83 11.04
N PHE A 159 12.48 23.18 11.90
CA PHE A 159 12.29 23.21 13.36
C PHE A 159 13.58 23.48 14.14
N VAL A 160 13.42 23.96 15.38
CA VAL A 160 14.51 24.16 16.36
C VAL A 160 14.04 23.62 17.70
N VAL A 161 14.88 22.81 18.33
CA VAL A 161 14.70 22.26 19.68
C VAL A 161 15.95 22.59 20.50
N ASP A 162 15.88 23.66 21.29
CA ASP A 162 16.98 24.21 22.09
C ASP A 162 16.55 24.69 23.50
N ASP A 163 15.37 24.26 23.96
CA ASP A 163 14.88 24.57 25.30
C ASP A 163 15.22 23.49 26.36
N GLU A 164 14.96 23.80 27.63
CA GLU A 164 15.29 22.94 28.79
C GLU A 164 14.46 21.64 28.85
N LEU A 165 13.25 21.64 28.28
CA LEU A 165 12.41 20.44 28.19
C LEU A 165 12.86 19.57 27.02
N GLY A 166 13.29 20.20 25.93
CA GLY A 166 13.79 19.56 24.72
C GLY A 166 12.72 18.82 23.94
N GLY A 167 13.18 17.89 23.11
CA GLY A 167 12.33 17.07 22.26
C GLY A 167 13.11 15.88 21.71
N ALA A 168 12.42 14.77 21.44
CA ALA A 168 13.03 13.56 20.94
C ALA A 168 12.01 12.68 20.22
N TRP A 169 12.48 11.85 19.28
CA TRP A 169 11.77 10.64 18.88
C TRP A 169 12.65 9.41 19.16
N PHE A 170 12.03 8.32 19.61
CA PHE A 170 12.76 7.20 20.21
C PHE A 170 12.06 5.86 20.03
N LEU A 171 12.86 4.79 20.13
CA LEU A 171 12.45 3.40 20.25
C LEU A 171 12.94 2.81 21.57
N LEU A 172 12.25 1.78 22.04
CA LEU A 172 12.74 0.97 23.15
C LEU A 172 13.69 -0.12 22.67
N SER A 173 14.69 -0.43 23.50
CA SER A 173 15.63 -1.52 23.21
C SER A 173 14.89 -2.84 22.97
N GLY A 174 15.22 -3.52 21.88
CA GLY A 174 14.62 -4.80 21.50
C GLY A 174 13.69 -4.71 20.29
N THR A 175 13.33 -3.51 19.84
CA THR A 175 12.59 -3.33 18.59
C THR A 175 13.50 -3.63 17.38
N PRO A 176 13.15 -4.57 16.47
CA PRO A 176 14.02 -5.00 15.37
C PRO A 176 14.49 -3.87 14.45
N ASN A 177 13.63 -2.90 14.11
CA ASN A 177 13.98 -1.79 13.21
C ASN A 177 14.94 -0.76 13.84
N GLY A 178 15.25 -0.83 15.14
CA GLY A 178 16.28 0.03 15.73
C GLY A 178 17.70 -0.50 15.59
N TYR A 179 17.90 -1.74 15.13
CA TYR A 179 19.22 -2.35 14.98
C TYR A 179 19.87 -2.01 13.65
N ALA A 180 21.20 -1.86 13.66
CA ALA A 180 22.00 -1.45 12.50
C ALA A 180 21.93 -2.39 11.30
N GLY A 181 21.77 -3.70 11.54
CA GLY A 181 21.71 -4.70 10.48
C GLY A 181 23.04 -4.87 9.71
N GLU A 182 23.01 -5.67 8.63
CA GLU A 182 24.22 -6.01 7.87
C GLU A 182 24.81 -4.82 7.09
N ASP A 183 24.00 -3.81 6.78
CA ASP A 183 24.41 -2.58 6.09
C ASP A 183 24.92 -1.50 7.05
N LEU A 184 24.85 -1.74 8.36
CA LEU A 184 25.31 -0.86 9.43
C LEU A 184 24.65 0.51 9.40
N LYS A 185 23.41 0.61 8.88
CA LYS A 185 22.71 1.88 8.70
C LYS A 185 21.31 1.81 9.29
N VAL A 186 20.95 2.84 10.04
CA VAL A 186 19.57 3.04 10.50
C VAL A 186 19.05 4.36 9.96
N LEU A 187 17.98 4.31 9.17
CA LEU A 187 17.29 5.51 8.68
C LEU A 187 16.68 6.27 9.88
N VAL A 188 16.76 7.60 9.90
CA VAL A 188 16.20 8.40 11.01
C VAL A 188 15.25 9.51 10.56
N MET A 189 15.31 9.93 9.30
CA MET A 189 14.46 11.00 8.76
C MET A 189 14.47 10.97 7.23
N GLN A 190 13.34 11.32 6.62
CA GLN A 190 13.21 11.61 5.20
C GLN A 190 12.67 13.04 5.03
N VAL A 191 13.27 13.81 4.12
CA VAL A 191 12.83 15.18 3.82
C VAL A 191 12.82 15.38 2.32
N THR A 192 11.68 15.77 1.77
CA THR A 192 11.56 16.15 0.36
C THR A 192 11.40 17.66 0.26
N THR A 193 12.26 18.34 -0.50
CA THR A 193 12.17 19.80 -0.67
C THR A 193 12.81 20.22 -2.00
N SER A 194 12.45 21.41 -2.50
CA SER A 194 13.19 22.06 -3.60
C SER A 194 14.44 22.82 -3.13
N GLY A 195 14.63 22.94 -1.81
CA GLY A 195 15.80 23.56 -1.19
C GLY A 195 16.88 22.55 -0.78
N VAL A 196 17.82 23.02 0.03
CA VAL A 196 18.87 22.19 0.64
C VAL A 196 18.63 22.15 2.15
N PRO A 197 18.49 20.96 2.77
CA PRO A 197 18.33 20.87 4.21
C PRO A 197 19.66 21.11 4.92
N SER A 198 19.66 21.89 5.99
CA SER A 198 20.84 22.13 6.83
C SER A 198 20.46 22.15 8.31
N GLY A 199 21.39 21.92 9.23
CA GLY A 199 21.07 21.94 10.65
C GLY A 199 21.99 21.11 11.52
N THR A 200 21.45 20.60 12.62
CA THR A 200 22.17 19.78 13.60
C THR A 200 21.26 18.69 14.13
N LEU A 201 21.74 17.44 14.12
CA LEU A 201 21.04 16.30 14.72
C LEU A 201 21.89 15.69 15.84
N ASN A 202 21.21 15.16 16.86
CA ASN A 202 21.83 14.41 17.94
C ASN A 202 21.15 13.05 18.07
N ALA A 203 21.94 11.98 18.22
CA ALA A 203 21.41 10.63 18.39
C ALA A 203 22.07 9.90 19.57
N GLN A 204 21.31 8.99 20.15
CA GLN A 204 21.75 8.04 21.16
C GLN A 204 21.81 6.63 20.57
N ILE A 205 22.95 5.97 20.76
CA ILE A 205 23.22 4.60 20.33
C ILE A 205 23.50 3.75 21.58
N ILE A 206 22.95 2.55 21.60
CA ILE A 206 23.25 1.51 22.57
C ILE A 206 24.15 0.49 21.85
N PRO A 207 25.46 0.45 22.15
CA PRO A 207 26.36 -0.48 21.50
C PRO A 207 26.01 -1.95 21.79
N ALA A 208 26.30 -2.84 20.84
CA ALA A 208 26.11 -4.27 21.00
C ALA A 208 26.95 -4.87 22.14
N ASP A 209 28.16 -4.33 22.36
CA ASP A 209 29.03 -4.77 23.45
C ASP A 209 28.53 -4.18 24.78
N PRO A 210 28.00 -5.02 25.70
CA PRO A 210 27.48 -4.55 26.99
C PRO A 210 28.56 -4.02 27.93
N ALA A 211 29.85 -4.12 27.55
CA ALA A 211 30.95 -3.48 28.26
C ALA A 211 31.17 -2.01 27.88
N LEU A 212 30.54 -1.54 26.80
CA LEU A 212 30.57 -0.15 26.36
C LEU A 212 29.41 0.63 26.97
N ASP A 213 29.67 1.91 27.20
CA ASP A 213 28.67 2.90 27.61
C ASP A 213 27.80 3.29 26.41
N ALA A 214 26.59 3.82 26.66
CA ALA A 214 25.77 4.39 25.59
C ALA A 214 26.53 5.54 24.90
N GLU A 215 26.41 5.59 23.58
CA GLU A 215 27.12 6.52 22.73
C GLU A 215 26.21 7.69 22.34
N GLN A 216 26.79 8.89 22.31
CA GLN A 216 26.13 10.10 21.81
C GLN A 216 26.86 10.63 20.59
N VAL A 217 26.08 10.93 19.55
CA VAL A 217 26.51 11.59 18.32
C VAL A 217 25.84 12.95 18.24
N GLN A 218 26.60 13.99 17.90
CA GLN A 218 26.09 15.32 17.60
C GLN A 218 26.85 15.87 16.39
N GLN A 219 26.13 16.12 15.30
CA GLN A 219 26.73 16.52 14.03
C GLN A 219 25.88 17.56 13.31
N GLY A 220 26.58 18.48 12.65
CA GLY A 220 25.98 19.43 11.73
C GLY A 220 25.88 18.85 10.34
N PHE A 221 24.94 19.36 9.54
CA PHE A 221 24.81 19.00 8.14
C PHE A 221 24.41 20.20 7.26
N ASN A 222 24.78 20.15 5.99
CA ASN A 222 24.30 21.05 4.94
C ASN A 222 24.25 20.28 3.60
N GLY A 223 23.05 20.01 3.13
CA GLY A 223 22.81 19.05 2.06
C GLY A 223 23.35 17.68 2.45
N THR A 224 24.21 17.12 1.62
CA THR A 224 24.85 15.81 1.88
C THR A 224 26.13 15.91 2.73
N ASP A 225 26.62 17.12 3.03
CA ASP A 225 27.84 17.32 3.80
C ASP A 225 27.54 17.25 5.31
N VAL A 226 28.23 16.37 6.04
CA VAL A 226 28.07 16.14 7.49
C VAL A 226 29.40 16.34 8.23
N TRP A 227 29.36 16.92 9.43
CA TRP A 227 30.56 17.16 10.25
C TRP A 227 30.32 17.04 11.77
N ASP A 228 31.37 16.62 12.50
CA ASP A 228 31.36 16.50 13.97
C ASP A 228 31.33 17.86 14.69
N LEU A 229 30.52 17.95 15.75
CA LEU A 229 30.40 19.13 16.61
C LEU A 229 31.01 18.95 18.02
N MET A 230 31.82 17.90 18.24
CA MET A 230 32.42 17.54 19.55
C MET A 230 32.94 18.72 20.38
N PRO A 231 32.80 18.70 21.72
CA PRO A 231 33.11 19.84 22.57
C PRO A 231 34.63 20.07 22.60
N SER A 232 35.06 21.25 22.13
CA SER A 232 36.43 21.77 22.16
C SER A 232 37.39 21.38 21.02
N ALA A 233 36.87 21.10 19.82
CA ALA A 233 37.68 21.36 18.63
C ALA A 233 37.59 22.85 18.33
N ALA A 234 38.71 23.53 18.57
CA ALA A 234 39.03 24.81 17.96
C ALA A 234 38.32 25.04 16.61
N TYR A 235 37.40 26.00 16.57
CA TYR A 235 36.79 26.53 15.35
C TYR A 235 37.91 27.24 14.56
N PRO A 236 38.41 26.65 13.46
CA PRO A 236 39.46 27.24 12.65
C PRO A 236 38.85 28.39 11.86
N GLY A 237 39.32 29.60 12.14
CA GLY A 237 38.86 30.82 11.49
C GLY A 237 39.68 31.98 12.00
N CYS A 238 39.48 33.17 11.46
CA CYS A 238 40.29 34.28 11.92
C CYS A 238 39.87 34.73 13.33
N THR A 239 40.77 34.56 14.30
CA THR A 239 40.54 34.94 15.71
C THR A 239 41.01 36.36 16.06
N ASP A 240 41.56 37.11 15.11
CA ASP A 240 42.04 38.48 15.32
C ASP A 240 40.91 39.49 15.05
N PRO A 241 40.39 40.22 16.07
CA PRO A 241 39.35 41.23 15.88
C PRO A 241 39.77 42.42 15.00
N ALA A 242 41.06 42.52 14.65
CA ALA A 242 41.59 43.52 13.73
C ALA A 242 41.67 43.04 12.27
N ALA A 243 41.28 41.79 11.98
CA ALA A 243 41.20 41.24 10.63
C ALA A 243 39.77 41.31 10.06
N CYS A 244 39.67 41.32 8.74
CA CYS A 244 38.44 41.62 8.00
C CYS A 244 37.48 40.42 7.93
N ASN A 245 38.01 39.20 8.03
CA ASN A 245 37.24 37.96 8.13
C ASN A 245 37.23 37.42 9.57
N PHE A 246 37.31 38.32 10.56
CA PHE A 246 37.21 37.94 11.97
C PHE A 246 35.91 37.18 12.22
N ASP A 247 36.05 35.97 12.73
CA ASP A 247 34.95 35.09 13.09
C ASP A 247 34.85 35.06 14.61
N GLU A 248 33.75 35.58 15.15
CA GLU A 248 33.54 35.64 16.61
C GLU A 248 33.33 34.25 17.24
N SER A 249 33.02 33.25 16.42
CA SER A 249 32.90 31.85 16.82
C SER A 249 34.25 31.09 16.71
N ALA A 250 35.24 31.65 16.01
CA ALA A 250 36.56 31.06 15.87
C ALA A 250 37.31 31.02 17.22
N THR A 251 37.91 29.87 17.51
CA THR A 251 38.66 29.62 18.77
C THR A 251 40.11 29.18 18.52
N GLU A 252 40.51 28.99 17.26
CA GLU A 252 41.89 28.83 16.80
C GLU A 252 42.11 29.55 15.47
N ASP A 253 43.22 30.30 15.38
CA ASP A 253 43.63 30.99 14.15
C ASP A 253 44.18 29.97 13.14
N ASP A 254 43.45 29.75 12.05
CA ASP A 254 43.83 28.86 10.95
C ASP A 254 44.75 29.53 9.92
N GLY A 255 45.14 30.79 10.16
CA GLY A 255 45.94 31.60 9.25
C GLY A 255 45.11 32.19 8.10
N SER A 256 43.78 32.09 8.16
CA SER A 256 42.87 32.76 7.23
C SER A 256 42.76 34.26 7.49
N CYS A 257 43.33 34.81 8.58
CA CYS A 257 43.23 36.23 8.91
C CYS A 257 43.68 37.15 7.77
N GLU A 258 42.72 37.81 7.15
CA GLU A 258 42.93 38.80 6.11
C GLU A 258 42.93 40.21 6.70
N TYR A 259 44.03 40.94 6.50
CA TYR A 259 44.17 42.33 6.95
C TYR A 259 44.07 43.35 5.81
N GLY A 260 43.82 42.89 4.58
CA GLY A 260 43.90 43.71 3.37
C GLY A 260 42.57 43.93 2.65
N THR A 261 41.49 43.27 3.08
CA THR A 261 40.18 43.28 2.40
C THR A 261 39.15 44.22 3.04
N CYS A 262 39.46 44.88 4.16
CA CYS A 262 38.66 45.94 4.80
C CYS A 262 38.69 47.28 4.03
N ALA A 263 39.35 47.26 2.87
CA ALA A 263 39.53 48.37 1.96
C ALA A 263 38.37 48.33 0.96
N GLY A 264 37.43 49.26 1.13
CA GLY A 264 36.22 49.34 0.33
C GLY A 264 35.58 50.71 0.49
N CYS A 265 34.42 50.92 -0.13
CA CYS A 265 33.76 52.21 -0.04
C CYS A 265 33.05 52.40 1.31
N THR A 266 33.50 53.35 2.12
CA THR A 266 32.95 53.69 3.44
C THR A 266 31.85 54.76 3.40
N ASP A 267 31.57 55.33 2.23
CA ASP A 267 30.54 56.35 2.06
C ASP A 267 29.16 55.72 1.88
N VAL A 268 28.30 55.84 2.90
CA VAL A 268 26.91 55.32 2.89
C VAL A 268 26.02 55.88 1.77
N TRP A 269 26.51 56.85 0.99
CA TRP A 269 25.81 57.44 -0.16
C TRP A 269 26.35 56.93 -1.51
N ALA A 270 27.34 56.03 -1.52
CA ALA A 270 27.85 55.39 -2.73
C ALA A 270 27.14 54.05 -3.03
N CYS A 271 27.11 53.68 -4.30
CA CYS A 271 26.42 52.51 -4.81
C CYS A 271 27.08 51.19 -4.43
N ASN A 272 28.40 51.19 -4.25
CA ASN A 272 29.17 50.05 -3.76
C ASN A 272 29.61 50.27 -2.31
N PHE A 273 28.82 51.01 -1.52
CA PHE A 273 29.03 51.15 -0.09
C PHE A 273 29.17 49.76 0.55
N ASP A 274 30.31 49.53 1.17
CA ASP A 274 30.61 48.31 1.89
C ASP A 274 30.46 48.59 3.39
N PRO A 275 29.41 48.06 4.04
CA PRO A 275 29.17 48.27 5.46
C PRO A 275 30.26 47.63 6.35
N ASN A 276 31.10 46.76 5.81
CA ASN A 276 32.23 46.12 6.49
C ASN A 276 33.57 46.82 6.20
N ALA A 277 33.61 47.79 5.28
CA ALA A 277 34.81 48.57 5.01
C ALA A 277 35.09 49.55 6.17
N THR A 278 36.29 49.48 6.72
CA THR A 278 36.77 50.38 7.79
C THR A 278 37.86 51.33 7.30
N GLU A 279 38.42 51.08 6.12
CA GLU A 279 39.40 51.94 5.46
C GLU A 279 38.94 52.28 4.03
N GLU A 280 38.86 53.58 3.74
CA GLU A 280 38.45 54.08 2.41
C GLU A 280 39.57 53.87 1.38
N ASP A 281 39.30 53.04 0.37
CA ASP A 281 40.27 52.64 -0.66
C ASP A 281 40.12 53.40 -1.98
N GLY A 282 39.11 54.28 -2.07
CA GLY A 282 38.79 55.06 -3.25
C GLY A 282 37.97 54.30 -4.29
N SER A 283 37.41 53.14 -3.93
CA SER A 283 36.51 52.36 -4.77
C SER A 283 35.09 52.94 -4.86
N CYS A 284 34.72 53.96 -4.05
CA CYS A 284 33.37 54.52 -4.05
C CYS A 284 32.87 54.93 -5.45
N ASP A 285 31.89 54.19 -5.94
CA ASP A 285 31.16 54.39 -7.17
C ASP A 285 29.81 55.04 -6.85
N TYR A 286 29.59 56.24 -7.37
CA TYR A 286 28.34 56.99 -7.17
C TYR A 286 27.41 56.92 -8.37
N LEU A 287 27.76 56.17 -9.42
CA LEU A 287 27.03 56.09 -10.68
C LEU A 287 26.58 54.66 -11.03
N ALA A 288 27.14 53.61 -10.41
CA ALA A 288 26.81 52.22 -10.73
C ALA A 288 25.37 51.78 -10.38
N CYS A 289 24.73 52.39 -9.38
CA CYS A 289 23.35 52.11 -8.96
C CYS A 289 22.32 53.09 -9.55
N ALA A 290 22.71 53.81 -10.60
CA ALA A 290 21.82 54.68 -11.35
C ALA A 290 21.29 53.91 -12.56
N GLY A 291 19.97 53.67 -12.58
CA GLY A 291 19.29 52.88 -13.59
C GLY A 291 17.78 53.06 -13.49
N CYS A 292 17.00 52.30 -14.23
CA CYS A 292 15.55 52.43 -14.14
C CYS A 292 15.01 51.74 -12.88
N THR A 293 14.44 52.51 -11.96
CA THR A 293 13.87 51.97 -10.71
C THR A 293 12.38 51.62 -10.80
N ASP A 294 11.76 51.78 -11.97
CA ASP A 294 10.33 51.49 -12.17
C ASP A 294 10.16 50.03 -12.58
N ALA A 295 9.63 49.19 -11.69
CA ALA A 295 9.39 47.77 -11.94
C ALA A 295 8.46 47.49 -13.13
N ALA A 296 7.73 48.51 -13.62
CA ALA A 296 6.90 48.39 -14.82
C ALA A 296 7.65 48.68 -16.13
N ALA A 297 8.93 49.05 -16.08
CA ALA A 297 9.75 49.33 -17.26
C ALA A 297 10.55 48.11 -17.71
N CYS A 298 10.81 48.04 -19.02
CA CYS A 298 11.48 46.94 -19.70
C CYS A 298 12.97 46.82 -19.39
N ASN A 299 13.61 47.94 -19.11
CA ASN A 299 14.98 48.00 -18.62
C ASN A 299 15.01 48.29 -17.12
N TYR A 300 13.96 47.87 -16.39
CA TYR A 300 13.97 47.88 -14.93
C TYR A 300 15.24 47.20 -14.43
N ASP A 301 15.98 47.93 -13.63
CA ASP A 301 17.21 47.48 -13.02
C ASP A 301 16.94 47.29 -11.53
N PRO A 302 16.81 46.04 -11.05
CA PRO A 302 16.56 45.77 -9.64
C PRO A 302 17.74 46.18 -8.73
N GLU A 303 18.92 46.45 -9.28
CA GLU A 303 20.09 46.94 -8.56
C GLU A 303 20.15 48.49 -8.54
N ALA A 304 19.28 49.17 -9.29
CA ALA A 304 19.21 50.62 -9.31
C ALA A 304 18.49 51.17 -8.07
N ILE A 305 19.17 52.03 -7.33
CA ILE A 305 18.64 52.73 -6.14
C ILE A 305 18.13 54.13 -6.54
N TYR A 306 18.68 54.70 -7.61
CA TYR A 306 18.33 56.03 -8.10
C TYR A 306 17.86 55.99 -9.56
N ASN A 307 16.67 56.55 -9.82
CA ASN A 307 16.13 56.65 -11.17
C ASN A 307 16.90 57.71 -11.98
N ASP A 308 17.60 57.27 -13.01
CA ASP A 308 18.40 58.13 -13.90
C ASP A 308 17.61 58.65 -15.13
N GLY A 309 16.33 58.29 -15.23
CA GLY A 309 15.45 58.63 -16.34
C GLY A 309 15.61 57.72 -17.57
N SER A 310 16.33 56.61 -17.45
CA SER A 310 16.53 55.63 -18.54
C SER A 310 15.34 54.70 -18.79
N CYS A 311 14.28 54.74 -17.97
CA CYS A 311 13.12 53.83 -18.08
C CYS A 311 12.48 53.81 -19.48
N GLU A 312 12.50 52.64 -20.10
CA GLU A 312 11.92 52.30 -21.40
C GLU A 312 10.77 51.31 -21.19
N TYR A 313 9.64 51.52 -21.87
CA TYR A 313 8.44 50.70 -21.69
C TYR A 313 8.04 49.91 -22.95
N ALA A 314 8.86 49.96 -24.01
CA ALA A 314 8.49 49.43 -25.33
C ALA A 314 9.32 48.23 -25.78
N SER A 315 10.47 47.95 -25.14
CA SER A 315 11.42 46.91 -25.58
C SER A 315 11.15 45.52 -25.02
N CYS A 316 10.28 45.40 -24.01
CA CYS A 316 9.81 44.17 -23.38
C CYS A 316 8.34 43.85 -23.72
N GLU A 317 7.73 44.60 -24.64
CA GLU A 317 6.50 44.14 -25.26
C GLU A 317 6.87 42.88 -26.05
N ASN A 318 6.53 41.70 -25.51
CA ASN A 318 6.67 40.44 -26.21
C ASN A 318 5.73 40.47 -27.41
N LEU A 319 6.32 40.75 -28.57
CA LEU A 319 5.67 40.77 -29.87
C LEU A 319 5.60 39.34 -30.39
N GLY A 320 4.38 38.86 -30.61
CA GLY A 320 4.14 37.52 -31.12
C GLY A 320 2.66 37.31 -31.41
N CYS A 321 2.29 36.10 -31.83
CA CYS A 321 0.89 35.82 -32.06
C CYS A 321 0.16 35.61 -30.74
N THR A 322 -0.72 36.54 -30.37
CA THR A 322 -1.52 36.45 -29.13
C THR A 322 -2.82 35.65 -29.26
N PHE A 323 -3.13 35.12 -30.46
CA PHE A 323 -4.35 34.34 -30.68
C PHE A 323 -4.08 32.87 -30.39
N SER A 324 -4.68 32.35 -29.32
CA SER A 324 -4.51 30.95 -28.87
C SER A 324 -4.91 29.88 -29.89
N ASN A 325 -5.62 30.25 -30.95
CA ASN A 325 -6.01 29.36 -32.03
C ASN A 325 -5.08 29.42 -33.26
N ALA A 326 -3.94 30.11 -33.17
CA ALA A 326 -2.92 30.14 -34.23
C ALA A 326 -1.81 29.11 -33.96
N CYS A 327 -1.23 28.57 -35.03
CA CYS A 327 -0.18 27.56 -34.99
C CYS A 327 1.14 28.05 -34.38
N ASN A 328 1.40 29.34 -34.47
CA ASN A 328 2.54 30.01 -33.82
C ASN A 328 2.08 30.90 -32.66
N TYR A 329 0.99 30.51 -31.98
CA TYR A 329 0.58 31.14 -30.74
C TYR A 329 1.77 31.18 -29.77
N ASP A 330 2.05 32.38 -29.27
CA ASP A 330 3.09 32.62 -28.29
C ASP A 330 2.39 33.00 -26.97
N PRO A 331 2.37 32.09 -25.97
CA PRO A 331 1.73 32.37 -24.68
C PRO A 331 2.41 33.50 -23.90
N GLU A 332 3.66 33.83 -24.23
CA GLU A 332 4.41 34.91 -23.63
C GLU A 332 4.19 36.25 -24.34
N ALA A 333 3.54 36.26 -25.52
CA ALA A 333 3.26 37.46 -26.27
C ALA A 333 2.13 38.29 -25.63
N THR A 334 2.42 39.55 -25.32
CA THR A 334 1.45 40.50 -24.75
C THR A 334 0.89 41.47 -25.80
N VAL A 335 1.53 41.55 -26.98
CA VAL A 335 1.13 42.42 -28.09
C VAL A 335 1.15 41.65 -29.40
N ASN A 336 0.02 41.67 -30.14
CA ASN A 336 -0.09 41.00 -31.43
C ASN A 336 0.67 41.77 -32.52
N ASP A 337 1.68 41.15 -33.11
CA ASP A 337 2.52 41.75 -34.15
C ASP A 337 2.07 41.42 -35.59
N GLY A 338 0.97 40.66 -35.73
CA GLY A 338 0.44 40.21 -37.01
C GLY A 338 1.13 38.97 -37.59
N SER A 339 1.99 38.29 -36.82
CA SER A 339 2.70 37.07 -37.25
C SER A 339 1.84 35.80 -37.25
N CYS A 340 0.59 35.85 -36.79
CA CYS A 340 -0.28 34.68 -36.64
C CYS A 340 -0.47 33.85 -37.92
N GLU A 341 -0.16 32.56 -37.84
CA GLU A 341 -0.22 31.57 -38.90
C GLU A 341 -1.18 30.44 -38.49
N TYR A 342 -1.95 29.90 -39.45
CA TYR A 342 -3.05 28.96 -39.16
C TYR A 342 -3.00 27.70 -40.04
N SER A 343 -1.89 27.47 -40.74
CA SER A 343 -1.79 26.41 -41.76
C SER A 343 -0.73 25.35 -41.47
N SER A 344 0.23 25.63 -40.58
CA SER A 344 1.34 24.70 -40.31
C SER A 344 1.02 23.61 -39.29
N CYS A 345 0.02 23.84 -38.44
CA CYS A 345 -0.51 22.90 -37.44
C CYS A 345 -1.90 22.36 -37.82
N ALA A 346 -2.34 22.64 -39.06
CA ALA A 346 -3.64 22.26 -39.56
C ALA A 346 -3.58 20.85 -40.16
N GLY A 347 -4.42 19.94 -39.68
CA GLY A 347 -4.49 18.55 -40.09
C GLY A 347 -5.57 17.82 -39.30
N CYS A 348 -5.76 16.52 -39.52
CA CYS A 348 -6.78 15.80 -38.77
C CYS A 348 -6.39 15.62 -37.30
N THR A 349 -7.17 16.19 -36.39
CA THR A 349 -6.94 16.08 -34.94
C THR A 349 -7.72 14.95 -34.27
N ASP A 350 -8.59 14.26 -35.02
CA ASP A 350 -9.39 13.16 -34.49
C ASP A 350 -8.55 11.89 -34.43
N MET A 351 -8.28 11.38 -33.22
CA MET A 351 -7.45 10.19 -32.99
C MET A 351 -8.04 8.92 -33.61
N ASP A 352 -9.35 8.91 -33.88
CA ASP A 352 -10.05 7.78 -34.46
C ASP A 352 -10.04 7.80 -36.01
N ALA A 353 -9.48 8.84 -36.63
CA ALA A 353 -9.36 8.94 -38.09
C ALA A 353 -8.08 8.28 -38.63
N ASP A 354 -8.14 7.68 -39.80
CA ASP A 354 -7.00 6.96 -40.42
C ASP A 354 -5.86 7.86 -40.86
N ASN A 355 -6.13 9.15 -41.08
CA ASN A 355 -5.13 10.16 -41.37
C ASN A 355 -4.93 11.12 -40.20
N TYR A 356 -5.20 10.66 -38.97
CA TYR A 356 -4.85 11.38 -37.76
C TYR A 356 -3.40 11.85 -37.83
N ASP A 357 -3.22 13.15 -37.65
CA ASP A 357 -1.90 13.77 -37.57
C ASP A 357 -1.64 14.14 -36.10
N PRO A 358 -0.80 13.38 -35.37
CA PRO A 358 -0.49 13.69 -33.97
C PRO A 358 0.25 15.02 -33.80
N THR A 359 0.69 15.66 -34.89
CA THR A 359 1.30 16.99 -34.88
C THR A 359 0.32 18.11 -35.20
N ALA A 360 -0.90 17.79 -35.62
CA ALA A 360 -1.95 18.77 -35.85
C ALA A 360 -2.63 19.18 -34.54
N THR A 361 -2.82 20.48 -34.36
CA THR A 361 -3.54 21.06 -33.22
C THR A 361 -4.81 21.80 -33.66
N LEU A 362 -5.03 21.91 -34.97
CA LEU A 362 -6.20 22.54 -35.57
C LEU A 362 -6.80 21.63 -36.65
N ASP A 363 -8.05 21.21 -36.46
CA ASP A 363 -8.77 20.40 -37.45
C ASP A 363 -9.07 21.22 -38.71
N ASP A 364 -8.56 20.78 -39.86
CA ASP A 364 -8.82 21.38 -41.17
C ASP A 364 -9.96 20.68 -41.93
N GLY A 365 -10.62 19.70 -41.30
CA GLY A 365 -11.67 18.89 -41.88
C GLY A 365 -11.15 17.83 -42.84
N SER A 366 -9.85 17.54 -42.83
CA SER A 366 -9.24 16.48 -43.65
C SER A 366 -9.44 15.08 -43.09
N CYS A 367 -9.99 14.91 -41.88
CA CYS A 367 -10.18 13.61 -41.25
C CYS A 367 -10.89 12.59 -42.16
N ALA A 368 -10.20 11.49 -42.42
CA ALA A 368 -10.60 10.40 -43.28
C ALA A 368 -10.90 9.18 -42.41
N PHE A 369 -12.14 8.73 -42.45
CA PHE A 369 -12.58 7.48 -41.85
C PHE A 369 -12.81 6.49 -42.99
N ASN A 370 -11.90 5.54 -43.10
CA ASN A 370 -11.89 4.50 -44.10
C ASN A 370 -12.91 3.43 -43.75
N GLY A 371 -13.79 3.13 -44.69
CA GLY A 371 -14.72 2.03 -44.55
C GLY A 371 -15.65 1.90 -45.74
N CYS A 372 -16.66 1.05 -45.61
CA CYS A 372 -17.59 0.87 -46.70
C CYS A 372 -18.68 1.96 -46.71
N LEU A 373 -18.65 2.83 -47.72
CA LEU A 373 -19.64 3.90 -47.92
C LEU A 373 -20.96 3.45 -48.55
N ASN A 374 -21.08 2.18 -48.95
CA ASN A 374 -22.26 1.70 -49.66
C ASN A 374 -23.30 1.15 -48.67
N PRO A 375 -24.46 1.80 -48.47
CA PRO A 375 -25.49 1.35 -47.53
C PRO A 375 -26.16 0.02 -47.90
N LEU A 376 -25.83 -0.55 -49.05
CA LEU A 376 -26.26 -1.89 -49.48
C LEU A 376 -25.21 -2.98 -49.24
N ALA A 377 -24.04 -2.63 -48.70
CA ALA A 377 -23.02 -3.58 -48.29
C ALA A 377 -23.29 -4.10 -46.88
N CYS A 378 -22.87 -5.33 -46.64
CA CYS A 378 -23.04 -6.02 -45.36
C CYS A 378 -22.18 -5.42 -44.25
N ASN A 379 -21.02 -4.86 -44.59
CA ASN A 379 -20.15 -4.10 -43.69
C ASN A 379 -20.24 -2.59 -43.92
N TYR A 380 -21.42 -2.08 -44.33
CA TYR A 380 -21.64 -0.64 -44.43
C TYR A 380 -21.28 0.04 -43.12
N ASP A 381 -20.41 1.03 -43.21
CA ASP A 381 -19.99 1.83 -42.08
C ASP A 381 -20.60 3.24 -42.20
N PRO A 382 -21.57 3.61 -41.33
CA PRO A 382 -22.16 4.93 -41.35
C PRO A 382 -21.23 6.05 -40.87
N THR A 383 -20.10 5.76 -40.22
CA THR A 383 -19.11 6.77 -39.80
C THR A 383 -18.01 6.97 -40.84
N ALA A 384 -17.84 6.03 -41.77
CA ALA A 384 -16.90 6.17 -42.87
C ALA A 384 -17.27 7.35 -43.79
N ASN A 385 -16.27 8.12 -44.20
CA ASN A 385 -16.40 9.20 -45.19
C ASN A 385 -15.49 8.99 -46.42
N THR A 386 -14.60 7.99 -46.34
CA THR A 386 -13.65 7.61 -47.38
C THR A 386 -13.77 6.12 -47.65
N SER A 387 -13.90 5.72 -48.92
CA SER A 387 -14.02 4.30 -49.27
C SER A 387 -12.65 3.65 -49.41
N ASP A 388 -12.41 2.60 -48.64
CA ASP A 388 -11.18 1.80 -48.65
C ASP A 388 -11.28 0.54 -49.53
N GLY A 389 -12.43 0.33 -50.17
CA GLY A 389 -12.72 -0.86 -50.99
C GLY A 389 -13.10 -2.10 -50.19
N SER A 390 -13.31 -1.99 -48.87
CA SER A 390 -13.70 -3.10 -48.00
C SER A 390 -15.15 -3.58 -48.17
N CYS A 391 -15.97 -2.90 -48.98
CA CYS A 391 -17.38 -3.22 -49.16
C CYS A 391 -17.60 -4.70 -49.54
N GLU A 392 -18.25 -5.42 -48.64
CA GLU A 392 -18.59 -6.82 -48.71
C GLU A 392 -20.12 -6.93 -48.91
N TYR A 393 -20.56 -7.87 -49.76
CA TYR A 393 -21.98 -7.98 -50.15
C TYR A 393 -22.58 -9.36 -49.89
N THR A 394 -21.87 -10.27 -49.23
CA THR A 394 -22.26 -11.67 -49.15
C THR A 394 -22.44 -12.18 -47.71
N SER A 395 -21.88 -11.53 -46.70
CA SER A 395 -21.89 -12.02 -45.32
C SER A 395 -23.22 -11.81 -44.60
N CYS A 396 -24.06 -10.90 -45.09
CA CYS A 396 -25.39 -10.59 -44.55
C CYS A 396 -26.53 -11.13 -45.43
N ILE A 397 -26.20 -11.90 -46.47
CA ILE A 397 -27.14 -12.63 -47.31
C ILE A 397 -27.34 -14.01 -46.73
N GLY A 398 -28.60 -14.40 -46.52
CA GLY A 398 -28.93 -15.76 -46.12
C GLY A 398 -30.42 -16.00 -46.01
N CYS A 399 -30.80 -17.10 -45.38
CA CYS A 399 -32.20 -17.49 -45.27
C CYS A 399 -32.94 -16.75 -44.15
N MET A 400 -33.88 -15.89 -44.53
CA MET A 400 -34.76 -15.16 -43.60
C MET A 400 -36.18 -15.72 -43.53
N ASP A 401 -36.41 -16.92 -44.07
CA ASP A 401 -37.69 -17.63 -43.95
C ASP A 401 -37.72 -18.40 -42.63
N SER A 402 -38.58 -17.97 -41.69
CA SER A 402 -38.72 -18.58 -40.35
C SER A 402 -39.12 -20.07 -40.34
N THR A 403 -39.46 -20.64 -41.50
CA THR A 403 -39.81 -22.06 -41.65
C THR A 403 -38.66 -22.92 -42.19
N ALA A 404 -37.54 -22.30 -42.56
CA ALA A 404 -36.33 -23.00 -42.99
C ALA A 404 -35.44 -23.38 -41.79
N CYS A 405 -34.67 -24.44 -41.98
CA CYS A 405 -33.80 -25.04 -40.97
C CYS A 405 -32.55 -24.23 -40.67
N ASN A 406 -32.04 -23.52 -41.66
CA ASN A 406 -30.96 -22.55 -41.52
C ASN A 406 -31.48 -21.11 -41.46
N PHE A 407 -32.72 -20.92 -40.98
CA PHE A 407 -33.25 -19.59 -40.71
C PHE A 407 -32.36 -18.87 -39.70
N ASP A 408 -31.90 -17.68 -40.07
CA ASP A 408 -31.18 -16.81 -39.17
C ASP A 408 -31.73 -15.38 -39.30
N SER A 409 -32.25 -14.87 -38.19
CA SER A 409 -32.82 -13.54 -38.11
C SER A 409 -31.78 -12.42 -38.11
N THR A 410 -30.49 -12.76 -38.08
CA THR A 410 -29.38 -11.79 -38.12
C THR A 410 -28.99 -11.38 -39.54
N TYR A 411 -29.35 -12.15 -40.57
CA TYR A 411 -29.21 -11.70 -41.96
C TYR A 411 -30.11 -10.49 -42.22
N THR A 412 -29.66 -9.57 -43.07
CA THR A 412 -30.41 -8.34 -43.40
C THR A 412 -30.92 -8.35 -44.85
N ILE A 413 -30.48 -9.32 -45.66
CA ILE A 413 -30.88 -9.52 -47.05
C ILE A 413 -31.30 -10.98 -47.23
N SER A 414 -32.56 -11.21 -47.63
CA SER A 414 -33.09 -12.56 -47.83
C SER A 414 -32.72 -13.13 -49.21
N ASP A 415 -32.04 -14.28 -49.22
CA ASP A 415 -31.90 -15.13 -50.41
C ASP A 415 -32.67 -16.46 -50.23
N PRO A 416 -33.81 -16.64 -50.92
CA PRO A 416 -34.58 -17.88 -50.86
C PRO A 416 -33.85 -19.11 -51.42
N ALA A 417 -32.80 -18.93 -52.23
CA ALA A 417 -32.04 -20.05 -52.79
C ALA A 417 -31.13 -20.73 -51.76
N ASP A 418 -30.78 -20.01 -50.68
CA ASP A 418 -29.96 -20.52 -49.57
C ASP A 418 -30.80 -21.13 -48.44
N CYS A 419 -32.13 -21.08 -48.52
CA CYS A 419 -33.01 -21.69 -47.53
C CYS A 419 -33.04 -23.22 -47.65
N GLN A 420 -32.65 -23.89 -46.57
CA GLN A 420 -32.69 -25.34 -46.43
C GLN A 420 -33.92 -25.73 -45.62
N PHE A 421 -34.70 -26.68 -46.12
CA PHE A 421 -35.88 -27.21 -45.42
C PHE A 421 -35.65 -28.68 -45.07
N ALA A 422 -36.28 -29.15 -43.99
CA ALA A 422 -36.16 -30.54 -43.56
C ALA A 422 -36.82 -31.48 -44.56
N GLU A 423 -36.25 -32.68 -44.72
CA GLU A 423 -36.84 -33.75 -45.53
C GLU A 423 -38.07 -34.35 -44.83
N GLU A 424 -39.02 -34.89 -45.61
CA GLU A 424 -40.28 -35.44 -45.10
C GLU A 424 -40.00 -36.60 -44.10
N GLY A 425 -40.40 -36.42 -42.84
CA GLY A 425 -40.17 -37.38 -41.74
C GLY A 425 -39.07 -36.97 -40.75
N TYR A 426 -38.26 -35.95 -41.07
CA TYR A 426 -37.16 -35.47 -40.25
C TYR A 426 -37.34 -34.01 -39.83
N ASP A 427 -36.66 -33.60 -38.77
CA ASP A 427 -36.53 -32.22 -38.33
C ASP A 427 -35.33 -31.52 -39.00
N CYS A 428 -35.13 -30.26 -38.63
CA CYS A 428 -34.11 -29.40 -39.22
C CYS A 428 -32.66 -29.73 -38.85
N ALA A 429 -32.44 -30.58 -37.85
CA ALA A 429 -31.14 -31.15 -37.52
C ALA A 429 -30.90 -32.49 -38.22
N GLY A 430 -31.85 -32.96 -39.04
CA GLY A 430 -31.86 -34.31 -39.59
C GLY A 430 -32.24 -35.37 -38.57
N GLY A 431 -32.79 -34.97 -37.41
CA GLY A 431 -33.32 -35.86 -36.40
C GLY A 431 -34.69 -36.37 -36.81
N CYS A 432 -35.00 -37.62 -36.48
CA CYS A 432 -36.28 -38.18 -36.84
C CYS A 432 -37.43 -37.58 -36.01
N LEU A 433 -38.59 -37.31 -36.62
CA LEU A 433 -39.76 -36.75 -35.92
C LEU A 433 -40.50 -37.78 -35.03
N PHE A 434 -40.40 -39.06 -35.38
CA PHE A 434 -40.92 -40.18 -34.60
C PHE A 434 -39.91 -41.33 -34.68
N ASP A 435 -39.14 -41.47 -33.62
CA ASP A 435 -38.08 -42.46 -33.41
C ASP A 435 -38.31 -43.01 -31.99
N ALA A 436 -38.98 -44.15 -31.93
CA ALA A 436 -39.53 -44.72 -30.70
C ALA A 436 -38.45 -45.38 -29.82
N ASP A 437 -37.36 -45.85 -30.40
CA ASP A 437 -36.25 -46.52 -29.71
C ASP A 437 -34.93 -45.72 -29.70
N GLY A 438 -34.85 -44.64 -30.48
CA GLY A 438 -33.80 -43.61 -30.40
C GLY A 438 -32.57 -43.91 -31.23
N ASP A 439 -32.67 -44.79 -32.25
CA ASP A 439 -31.54 -45.24 -33.06
C ASP A 439 -31.22 -44.32 -34.27
N LEU A 440 -32.00 -43.24 -34.42
CA LEU A 440 -31.92 -42.24 -35.49
C LEU A 440 -32.38 -42.72 -36.87
N VAL A 441 -33.01 -43.89 -36.97
CA VAL A 441 -33.84 -44.30 -38.10
C VAL A 441 -35.30 -44.04 -37.72
N CYS A 442 -36.07 -43.43 -38.62
CA CYS A 442 -37.49 -43.20 -38.32
C CYS A 442 -38.30 -44.48 -38.32
N ASP A 443 -39.26 -44.60 -37.38
CA ASP A 443 -40.18 -45.74 -37.23
C ASP A 443 -40.83 -46.18 -38.56
N GLU A 444 -41.13 -45.23 -39.45
CA GLU A 444 -41.76 -45.52 -40.76
C GLU A 444 -40.81 -46.20 -41.77
N PHE A 445 -39.51 -46.21 -41.49
CA PHE A 445 -38.44 -46.68 -42.39
C PHE A 445 -37.60 -47.84 -41.82
N GLU A 446 -37.96 -48.39 -40.65
CA GLU A 446 -37.24 -49.51 -40.02
C GLU A 446 -37.39 -50.87 -40.73
N VAL A 447 -36.32 -51.67 -40.69
CA VAL A 447 -36.23 -53.05 -41.20
C VAL A 447 -35.79 -53.99 -40.08
N LEU A 448 -36.68 -54.91 -39.65
CA LEU A 448 -36.41 -55.83 -38.54
C LEU A 448 -35.46 -57.00 -38.91
N GLY A 449 -34.52 -57.33 -38.02
CA GLY A 449 -33.64 -58.51 -38.06
C GLY A 449 -32.32 -58.34 -37.28
N CYS A 450 -31.51 -59.40 -37.12
CA CYS A 450 -30.25 -59.30 -36.37
C CYS A 450 -29.26 -58.27 -36.96
N THR A 451 -28.94 -57.21 -36.21
CA THR A 451 -28.11 -56.07 -36.65
C THR A 451 -26.63 -56.18 -36.28
N ASP A 452 -26.21 -57.23 -35.57
CA ASP A 452 -24.83 -57.38 -35.10
C ASP A 452 -23.95 -58.23 -36.03
N GLY A 453 -22.88 -57.62 -36.55
CA GLY A 453 -21.93 -58.22 -37.49
C GLY A 453 -21.10 -59.40 -36.97
N GLU A 454 -21.05 -59.62 -35.66
CA GLU A 454 -20.35 -60.75 -35.04
C GLU A 454 -21.28 -61.95 -34.77
N ALA A 455 -22.59 -61.78 -34.95
CA ALA A 455 -23.55 -62.86 -34.86
C ALA A 455 -23.45 -63.78 -36.08
N GLU A 456 -23.58 -65.09 -35.86
CA GLU A 456 -23.59 -66.10 -36.93
C GLU A 456 -24.75 -65.90 -37.93
N ASN A 457 -25.80 -65.17 -37.54
CA ASN A 457 -26.99 -64.88 -38.36
C ASN A 457 -27.25 -63.38 -38.61
N PHE A 458 -26.19 -62.57 -38.60
CA PHE A 458 -26.23 -61.15 -38.97
C PHE A 458 -26.96 -60.88 -40.31
N ASN A 459 -27.84 -59.87 -40.33
CA ASN A 459 -28.49 -59.33 -41.51
C ASN A 459 -28.08 -57.86 -41.73
N SER A 460 -27.24 -57.62 -42.73
CA SER A 460 -26.71 -56.28 -43.05
C SER A 460 -27.73 -55.27 -43.59
N LEU A 461 -29.00 -55.63 -43.70
CA LEU A 461 -30.10 -54.74 -44.10
C LEU A 461 -31.09 -54.46 -42.98
N ALA A 462 -30.94 -55.10 -41.82
CA ALA A 462 -31.76 -54.79 -40.68
C ALA A 462 -31.29 -53.46 -40.06
N THR A 463 -32.25 -52.60 -39.77
CA THR A 463 -32.03 -51.36 -39.01
C THR A 463 -32.50 -51.49 -37.57
N GLU A 464 -33.36 -52.48 -37.25
CA GLU A 464 -33.82 -52.72 -35.87
C GLU A 464 -33.70 -54.21 -35.49
N ASP A 465 -33.15 -54.51 -34.31
CA ASP A 465 -32.89 -55.90 -33.87
C ASP A 465 -34.14 -56.56 -33.31
N ASP A 466 -34.62 -57.60 -33.99
CA ASP A 466 -35.76 -58.38 -33.54
C ASP A 466 -35.41 -59.43 -32.45
N GLY A 467 -34.19 -59.36 -31.91
CA GLY A 467 -33.68 -60.25 -30.87
C GLY A 467 -33.29 -61.63 -31.40
N SER A 468 -33.04 -61.74 -32.70
CA SER A 468 -32.74 -63.02 -33.35
C SER A 468 -31.25 -63.38 -33.36
N CYS A 469 -30.32 -62.51 -32.89
CA CYS A 469 -28.87 -62.73 -32.98
C CYS A 469 -28.33 -63.93 -32.17
N VAL A 470 -27.36 -64.66 -32.75
CA VAL A 470 -26.71 -65.86 -32.18
C VAL A 470 -25.18 -65.73 -32.26
N TYR A 471 -24.46 -65.88 -31.14
CA TYR A 471 -23.00 -65.68 -31.05
C TYR A 471 -22.23 -66.86 -30.44
N ALA A 472 -20.94 -67.00 -30.77
CA ALA A 472 -20.03 -67.96 -30.15
C ALA A 472 -19.32 -67.37 -28.91
N LEU A 473 -19.62 -67.89 -27.71
CA LEU A 473 -19.05 -67.40 -26.45
C LEU A 473 -17.61 -67.91 -26.25
N SER A 474 -16.65 -66.99 -26.11
CA SER A 474 -15.25 -67.29 -25.73
C SER A 474 -14.97 -66.81 -24.30
N GLY A 475 -14.22 -67.60 -23.52
CA GLY A 475 -13.89 -67.28 -22.13
C GLY A 475 -13.12 -68.39 -21.43
N CYS A 476 -12.80 -68.24 -20.14
CA CYS A 476 -12.10 -69.28 -19.40
C CYS A 476 -12.96 -70.55 -19.26
N THR A 477 -12.53 -71.65 -19.87
CA THR A 477 -13.22 -72.96 -19.83
C THR A 477 -12.80 -73.84 -18.65
N ASN A 478 -11.89 -73.36 -17.80
CA ASN A 478 -11.37 -74.14 -16.67
C ASN A 478 -12.23 -73.90 -15.40
N PRO A 479 -12.96 -74.91 -14.89
CA PRO A 479 -13.88 -74.77 -13.76
C PRO A 479 -13.21 -74.47 -12.41
N LEU A 480 -11.88 -74.42 -12.35
CA LEU A 480 -11.11 -74.04 -11.15
C LEU A 480 -10.58 -72.60 -11.19
N ALA A 481 -10.82 -71.85 -12.26
CA ALA A 481 -10.44 -70.45 -12.36
C ALA A 481 -11.52 -69.53 -11.78
N CYS A 482 -11.10 -68.43 -11.16
CA CYS A 482 -11.95 -67.40 -10.59
C CYS A 482 -12.90 -66.77 -11.63
N ASN A 483 -12.50 -66.72 -12.89
CA ASN A 483 -13.29 -66.20 -14.01
C ASN A 483 -13.80 -67.30 -14.95
N PHE A 484 -14.02 -68.52 -14.44
CA PHE A 484 -14.62 -69.62 -15.20
C PHE A 484 -15.99 -69.21 -15.77
N ASN A 485 -16.14 -69.34 -17.09
CA ASN A 485 -17.42 -69.13 -17.77
C ASN A 485 -17.98 -70.48 -18.24
N PRO A 486 -19.08 -70.98 -17.65
CA PRO A 486 -19.69 -72.26 -18.02
C PRO A 486 -20.33 -72.25 -19.42
N ASP A 487 -20.60 -71.08 -19.99
CA ASP A 487 -21.19 -70.91 -21.32
C ASP A 487 -20.13 -70.66 -22.40
N ALA A 488 -18.85 -70.54 -22.01
CA ALA A 488 -17.74 -70.41 -22.96
C ALA A 488 -17.58 -71.70 -23.78
N THR A 489 -17.78 -71.58 -25.09
CA THR A 489 -17.62 -72.64 -26.09
C THR A 489 -16.18 -72.74 -26.63
N SER A 490 -15.34 -71.74 -26.35
CA SER A 490 -13.93 -71.67 -26.76
C SER A 490 -13.06 -70.99 -25.70
N SER A 491 -11.84 -71.50 -25.45
CA SER A 491 -10.92 -70.94 -24.44
C SER A 491 -10.01 -69.87 -25.03
N ASP A 492 -10.03 -68.68 -24.45
CA ASP A 492 -9.27 -67.49 -24.87
C ASP A 492 -7.95 -67.26 -24.09
N GLY A 493 -7.62 -68.15 -23.14
CA GLY A 493 -6.43 -68.05 -22.29
C GLY A 493 -6.58 -67.13 -21.07
N SER A 494 -7.78 -66.59 -20.81
CA SER A 494 -8.04 -65.63 -19.74
C SER A 494 -8.09 -66.20 -18.31
N CYS A 495 -7.89 -67.50 -18.11
CA CYS A 495 -8.11 -68.14 -16.80
C CYS A 495 -7.24 -67.57 -15.67
N ASP A 496 -7.88 -66.93 -14.70
CA ASP A 496 -7.29 -66.30 -13.53
C ASP A 496 -7.55 -67.16 -12.27
N PHE A 497 -6.54 -67.37 -11.45
CA PHE A 497 -6.61 -68.21 -10.24
C PHE A 497 -6.37 -67.43 -8.94
N THR A 498 -6.25 -66.11 -9.02
CA THR A 498 -5.80 -65.25 -7.91
C THR A 498 -6.77 -64.12 -7.58
N SER A 499 -7.60 -63.68 -8.52
CA SER A 499 -8.54 -62.56 -8.33
C SER A 499 -9.74 -62.85 -7.44
N CYS A 500 -10.01 -64.10 -7.08
CA CYS A 500 -11.12 -64.46 -6.19
C CYS A 500 -10.70 -64.71 -4.73
N ILE A 501 -9.47 -64.31 -4.37
CA ILE A 501 -8.93 -64.39 -3.00
C ILE A 501 -8.90 -62.97 -2.41
N GLY A 502 -9.60 -62.75 -1.29
CA GLY A 502 -9.58 -61.46 -0.60
C GLY A 502 -10.43 -61.46 0.67
N CYS A 503 -10.68 -60.28 1.23
CA CYS A 503 -11.43 -60.14 2.48
C CYS A 503 -12.93 -60.40 2.26
N MET A 504 -13.48 -61.41 2.96
CA MET A 504 -14.90 -61.78 2.89
C MET A 504 -15.70 -61.39 4.14
N GLU A 505 -15.12 -60.59 5.05
CA GLU A 505 -15.80 -60.07 6.24
C GLU A 505 -16.60 -58.82 5.87
N VAL A 506 -17.94 -58.87 5.96
CA VAL A 506 -18.85 -57.81 5.48
C VAL A 506 -18.70 -56.44 6.16
N GLU A 507 -17.96 -56.39 7.27
CA GLU A 507 -17.71 -55.20 8.08
C GLU A 507 -16.31 -54.59 7.84
N ALA A 508 -15.50 -55.19 6.96
CA ALA A 508 -14.17 -54.69 6.63
C ALA A 508 -14.20 -53.62 5.52
N CYS A 509 -13.31 -52.64 5.61
CA CYS A 509 -13.13 -51.54 4.66
C CYS A 509 -12.66 -51.98 3.27
N ASN A 510 -11.99 -53.11 3.18
CA ASN A 510 -11.61 -53.74 1.92
C ASN A 510 -12.41 -55.01 1.64
N TYR A 511 -13.61 -55.13 2.21
CA TYR A 511 -14.58 -56.17 1.87
C TYR A 511 -14.99 -56.06 0.41
N ASP A 512 -14.94 -57.19 -0.30
CA ASP A 512 -15.54 -57.31 -1.62
C ASP A 512 -16.26 -58.65 -1.73
N ALA A 513 -17.56 -58.58 -2.02
CA ALA A 513 -18.43 -59.73 -2.19
C ALA A 513 -18.06 -60.58 -3.43
N ALA A 514 -17.18 -60.10 -4.30
CA ALA A 514 -16.70 -60.79 -5.49
C ALA A 514 -15.66 -61.89 -5.19
N TYR A 515 -14.99 -61.84 -4.03
CA TYR A 515 -14.07 -62.90 -3.63
C TYR A 515 -14.83 -64.17 -3.26
N THR A 516 -14.37 -65.33 -3.75
CA THR A 516 -15.00 -66.64 -3.51
C THR A 516 -14.17 -67.52 -2.57
N THR A 517 -12.97 -67.05 -2.19
CA THR A 517 -12.05 -67.71 -1.26
C THR A 517 -11.59 -66.72 -0.21
N ALA A 518 -11.82 -67.06 1.07
CA ALA A 518 -11.56 -66.15 2.20
C ALA A 518 -10.08 -66.05 2.56
N ASP A 519 -9.55 -64.82 2.59
CA ASP A 519 -8.30 -64.46 3.26
C ASP A 519 -8.56 -63.42 4.35
N ASN A 520 -9.16 -63.86 5.47
CA ASN A 520 -9.58 -62.94 6.53
C ASN A 520 -8.40 -62.32 7.30
N ALA A 521 -7.15 -62.70 6.99
CA ALA A 521 -5.97 -62.05 7.54
C ALA A 521 -5.65 -60.73 6.81
N SER A 522 -6.20 -60.48 5.62
CA SER A 522 -6.00 -59.26 4.84
C SER A 522 -7.10 -58.20 5.06
N CYS A 523 -8.07 -58.46 5.94
CA CYS A 523 -9.17 -57.54 6.21
C CYS A 523 -8.71 -56.30 6.99
N LEU A 524 -9.03 -55.12 6.47
CA LEU A 524 -8.83 -53.82 7.12
C LEU A 524 -10.17 -53.38 7.71
N PHE A 525 -10.19 -52.91 8.95
CA PHE A 525 -11.39 -52.38 9.59
C PHE A 525 -11.14 -50.90 9.89
N ALA A 526 -12.20 -50.10 9.83
CA ALA A 526 -12.11 -48.69 10.21
C ALA A 526 -11.78 -48.59 11.69
N GLU A 527 -11.05 -47.54 12.07
CA GLU A 527 -10.82 -47.23 13.48
C GLU A 527 -12.14 -46.81 14.14
N GLU A 528 -12.26 -47.02 15.45
CA GLU A 528 -13.49 -46.67 16.17
C GLU A 528 -13.82 -45.18 15.96
N PHE A 529 -15.07 -44.87 15.57
CA PHE A 529 -15.61 -43.55 15.21
C PHE A 529 -15.25 -42.99 13.83
N TYR A 530 -14.29 -43.58 13.13
CA TYR A 530 -13.94 -43.22 11.76
C TYR A 530 -14.54 -44.20 10.76
N ASP A 531 -14.73 -43.75 9.52
CA ASP A 531 -15.11 -44.59 8.40
C ASP A 531 -13.87 -45.18 7.70
N CYS A 532 -14.12 -45.91 6.62
CA CYS A 532 -13.07 -46.61 5.88
C CYS A 532 -12.15 -45.73 5.05
N SER A 533 -12.48 -44.44 4.91
CA SER A 533 -11.65 -43.41 4.28
C SER A 533 -10.79 -42.67 5.32
N GLY A 534 -11.01 -42.93 6.61
CA GLY A 534 -10.42 -42.17 7.71
C GLY A 534 -11.21 -40.90 8.05
N ASP A 535 -12.43 -40.77 7.51
CA ASP A 535 -13.29 -39.62 7.77
C ASP A 535 -14.15 -39.89 8.99
N CYS A 536 -14.37 -38.87 9.80
CA CYS A 536 -15.19 -39.03 10.98
C CYS A 536 -16.68 -39.27 10.63
N ILE A 537 -17.33 -40.24 11.29
CA ILE A 537 -18.74 -40.59 11.05
C ILE A 537 -19.72 -39.58 11.71
N GLY A 538 -19.23 -38.77 12.66
CA GLY A 538 -19.96 -37.68 13.30
C GLY A 538 -19.01 -36.61 13.77
N ASP A 539 -18.86 -35.55 12.97
CA ASP A 539 -18.05 -34.37 13.21
C ASP A 539 -18.98 -33.16 13.06
N ASN A 540 -19.32 -32.52 14.18
CA ASN A 540 -20.37 -31.51 14.24
C ASN A 540 -19.84 -30.09 14.01
N ASP A 541 -18.54 -29.85 14.21
CA ASP A 541 -17.89 -28.54 14.03
C ASP A 541 -16.90 -28.50 12.85
N GLY A 542 -16.54 -29.65 12.28
CA GLY A 542 -15.80 -29.82 11.03
C GLY A 542 -14.28 -29.85 11.19
N ASP A 543 -13.76 -30.09 12.39
CA ASP A 543 -12.32 -30.02 12.68
C ASP A 543 -11.55 -31.34 12.41
N GLY A 544 -12.28 -32.41 12.05
CA GLY A 544 -11.73 -33.72 11.75
C GLY A 544 -11.58 -34.66 12.95
N ILE A 545 -12.01 -34.25 14.15
CA ILE A 545 -12.12 -35.08 15.35
C ILE A 545 -13.58 -35.51 15.52
N CYS A 546 -13.80 -36.77 15.88
CA CYS A 546 -15.17 -37.24 16.08
C CYS A 546 -15.78 -36.77 17.38
N ASN A 547 -17.09 -36.49 17.34
CA ASN A 547 -17.89 -36.07 18.50
C ASN A 547 -17.69 -36.97 19.74
N GLU A 548 -17.48 -38.28 19.55
CA GLU A 548 -17.22 -39.23 20.64
C GLU A 548 -15.79 -39.19 21.20
N LEU A 549 -14.86 -38.59 20.45
CA LEU A 549 -13.45 -38.37 20.79
C LEU A 549 -13.16 -36.91 21.19
N GLU A 550 -14.15 -36.03 21.06
CA GLU A 550 -14.06 -34.65 21.50
C GLU A 550 -13.86 -34.55 23.01
N VAL A 551 -12.81 -33.82 23.39
CA VAL A 551 -12.61 -33.35 24.75
C VAL A 551 -13.15 -31.94 24.83
N ILE A 552 -14.38 -31.84 25.32
CA ILE A 552 -15.08 -30.60 25.66
C ILE A 552 -14.27 -29.82 26.70
N GLY A 553 -13.87 -28.60 26.37
CA GLY A 553 -13.20 -27.67 27.29
C GLY A 553 -12.74 -26.40 26.60
N CYS A 554 -12.03 -25.52 27.29
CA CYS A 554 -11.54 -24.30 26.65
C CYS A 554 -10.30 -24.56 25.78
N THR A 555 -10.42 -24.34 24.47
CA THR A 555 -9.31 -24.49 23.50
C THR A 555 -8.50 -23.21 23.29
N ASP A 556 -8.92 -22.08 23.88
CA ASP A 556 -8.23 -20.80 23.76
C ASP A 556 -7.10 -20.68 24.78
N ALA A 557 -5.86 -20.59 24.31
CA ALA A 557 -4.65 -20.44 25.13
C ALA A 557 -4.64 -19.18 26.02
N MET A 558 -5.46 -18.17 25.71
CA MET A 558 -5.59 -16.93 26.48
C MET A 558 -6.65 -17.00 27.60
N ALA A 559 -7.42 -18.07 27.69
CA ALA A 559 -8.41 -18.23 28.75
C ALA A 559 -7.78 -18.74 30.06
N LEU A 560 -8.33 -18.31 31.20
CA LEU A 560 -7.89 -18.73 32.54
C LEU A 560 -8.06 -20.23 32.79
N ASN A 561 -8.99 -20.86 32.10
CA ASN A 561 -9.26 -22.29 32.19
C ASN A 561 -8.93 -23.04 30.89
N PHE A 562 -7.99 -22.53 30.08
CA PHE A 562 -7.43 -23.23 28.94
C PHE A 562 -7.06 -24.67 29.31
N ASP A 563 -7.55 -25.64 28.54
CA ASP A 563 -7.16 -27.04 28.66
C ASP A 563 -6.47 -27.47 27.36
N ALA A 564 -5.17 -27.72 27.45
CA ALA A 564 -4.38 -28.20 26.32
C ALA A 564 -4.80 -29.59 25.79
N ASN A 565 -5.69 -30.29 26.49
CA ASN A 565 -6.29 -31.54 26.02
C ASN A 565 -7.69 -31.33 25.43
N ALA A 566 -8.28 -30.13 25.54
CA ALA A 566 -9.55 -29.84 24.90
C ALA A 566 -9.37 -29.88 23.38
N THR A 567 -10.29 -30.55 22.71
CA THR A 567 -10.34 -30.64 21.26
C THR A 567 -11.61 -30.03 20.70
N ASP A 568 -12.59 -29.67 21.54
CA ASP A 568 -13.79 -28.93 21.16
C ASP A 568 -14.08 -27.85 22.22
N ASN A 569 -14.38 -26.63 21.76
CA ASN A 569 -14.69 -25.50 22.61
C ASN A 569 -16.15 -25.51 23.05
N ASP A 570 -16.38 -25.90 24.29
CA ASP A 570 -17.72 -26.01 24.87
C ASP A 570 -18.31 -24.68 25.36
N GLY A 571 -17.64 -23.57 25.05
CA GLY A 571 -17.98 -22.24 25.53
C GLY A 571 -17.70 -22.05 27.03
N SER A 572 -16.96 -22.96 27.67
CA SER A 572 -16.55 -22.81 29.07
C SER A 572 -15.37 -21.88 29.26
N CYS A 573 -14.74 -21.35 28.19
CA CYS A 573 -13.61 -20.42 28.30
C CYS A 573 -13.90 -19.27 29.27
N GLU A 574 -13.25 -19.33 30.43
CA GLU A 574 -13.26 -18.32 31.46
C GLU A 574 -12.14 -17.36 31.16
N TYR A 575 -12.48 -16.19 30.66
CA TYR A 575 -11.56 -15.05 30.60
C TYR A 575 -11.62 -14.31 31.94
N PRO A 576 -10.60 -13.50 32.29
CA PRO A 576 -10.65 -12.68 33.50
C PRO A 576 -11.95 -11.87 33.55
N ALA A 577 -12.86 -12.27 34.44
CA ALA A 577 -14.18 -11.66 34.53
C ALA A 577 -14.08 -10.26 35.15
N SER A 578 -13.89 -9.25 34.30
CA SER A 578 -14.23 -7.86 34.65
C SER A 578 -14.97 -7.09 33.55
N CYS A 579 -15.16 -7.63 32.35
CA CYS A 579 -16.01 -7.00 31.33
C CYS A 579 -17.26 -7.84 31.04
N HIS A 580 -18.19 -7.85 32.00
CA HIS A 580 -19.59 -8.15 31.69
C HIS A 580 -20.33 -6.84 31.57
N ASP A 581 -20.72 -6.47 30.34
CA ASP A 581 -21.44 -5.25 30.13
C ASP A 581 -22.95 -5.40 29.87
N SER A 582 -23.73 -4.49 30.46
CA SER A 582 -24.95 -3.96 29.83
C SER A 582 -25.03 -2.42 29.82
N ALA A 583 -24.05 -1.72 30.40
CA ALA A 583 -23.54 -0.36 30.14
C ALA A 583 -22.23 -0.18 30.96
N ALA A 584 -21.05 -0.07 30.32
CA ALA A 584 -19.80 -0.34 31.02
C ALA A 584 -19.61 0.71 32.13
N CYS A 585 -19.73 0.18 33.34
CA CYS A 585 -19.71 0.83 34.63
C CYS A 585 -19.50 -0.35 35.59
N ASN A 586 -18.30 -0.48 36.10
CA ASN A 586 -17.90 -1.47 37.09
C ASN A 586 -18.68 -1.30 38.41
N TYR A 587 -19.95 -1.69 38.48
CA TYR A 587 -20.84 -1.83 39.66
C TYR A 587 -21.07 -0.58 40.55
N GLU A 588 -20.10 0.34 40.66
CA GLU A 588 -20.15 1.75 41.09
C GLU A 588 -18.95 2.44 40.40
N ALA A 589 -19.18 3.49 39.59
CA ALA A 589 -18.08 4.27 39.01
C ALA A 589 -17.06 4.63 40.10
N TYR A 590 -15.77 4.38 39.86
CA TYR A 590 -14.74 4.80 40.82
C TYR A 590 -14.67 6.32 40.77
N GLU A 591 -15.34 6.98 41.71
CA GLU A 591 -15.44 8.45 41.75
C GLU A 591 -15.93 9.09 40.43
N GLY A 592 -16.83 8.42 39.69
CA GLY A 592 -17.41 8.96 38.45
C GLY A 592 -16.71 8.57 37.15
N TYR A 593 -15.56 7.87 37.22
CA TYR A 593 -14.82 7.39 36.05
C TYR A 593 -15.19 5.95 35.69
N CYS A 594 -15.36 5.66 34.40
CA CYS A 594 -15.63 4.31 33.88
C CYS A 594 -15.24 4.17 32.39
N ILE A 595 -15.28 2.96 31.85
CA ILE A 595 -15.15 2.71 30.40
C ILE A 595 -16.55 2.51 29.84
N GLU A 596 -16.89 3.08 28.68
CA GLU A 596 -18.13 2.83 27.94
C GLU A 596 -17.82 2.13 26.61
N VAL A 597 -18.59 1.10 26.25
CA VAL A 597 -18.45 0.40 24.96
C VAL A 597 -19.74 0.54 24.19
N GLU A 598 -19.69 1.13 22.99
CA GLU A 598 -20.87 1.31 22.15
C GLU A 598 -20.69 0.63 20.78
N PRO A 599 -21.75 0.04 20.20
CA PRO A 599 -21.74 -0.37 18.80
C PRO A 599 -21.80 0.87 17.91
N PHE A 600 -20.77 1.06 17.08
CA PHE A 600 -20.66 2.17 16.14
C PHE A 600 -21.40 1.85 14.82
N VAL A 601 -21.11 0.70 14.21
CA VAL A 601 -21.73 0.24 12.96
C VAL A 601 -21.92 -1.27 12.98
N VAL A 602 -23.08 -1.75 12.53
CA VAL A 602 -23.35 -3.17 12.26
C VAL A 602 -23.28 -3.37 10.75
N HIS A 603 -22.47 -4.31 10.31
CA HIS A 603 -22.21 -4.57 8.89
C HIS A 603 -23.05 -5.75 8.39
N ASP A 604 -23.78 -5.54 7.29
CA ASP A 604 -24.69 -6.53 6.69
C ASP A 604 -24.39 -6.84 5.21
N GLY A 605 -23.19 -6.50 4.75
CA GLY A 605 -22.73 -6.76 3.39
C GLY A 605 -21.30 -6.29 3.14
N PHE A 606 -20.98 -6.13 1.86
CA PHE A 606 -19.69 -5.61 1.41
C PHE A 606 -19.54 -4.12 1.70
N VAL A 607 -18.36 -3.75 2.17
CA VAL A 607 -17.88 -2.36 2.26
C VAL A 607 -16.58 -2.30 1.48
N GLY A 608 -16.52 -1.47 0.44
CA GLY A 608 -15.36 -1.50 -0.46
C GLY A 608 -15.20 -2.87 -1.12
N GLU A 609 -14.04 -3.50 -0.92
CA GLU A 609 -13.74 -4.84 -1.43
C GLU A 609 -13.93 -5.96 -0.37
N SER A 610 -14.06 -5.59 0.90
CA SER A 610 -14.20 -6.52 2.03
C SER A 610 -15.65 -6.92 2.30
N ASP A 611 -15.91 -8.22 2.50
CA ASP A 611 -17.18 -8.71 3.04
C ASP A 611 -17.18 -8.60 4.57
N LEU A 612 -17.83 -7.57 5.10
CA LEU A 612 -17.97 -7.35 6.53
C LEU A 612 -19.27 -7.93 7.09
N THR A 613 -19.98 -8.80 6.36
CA THR A 613 -21.26 -9.37 6.83
C THR A 613 -21.10 -10.05 8.20
N GLY A 614 -21.82 -9.55 9.20
CA GLY A 614 -21.80 -10.09 10.57
C GLY A 614 -20.77 -9.44 11.50
N PHE A 615 -19.92 -8.56 10.98
CA PHE A 615 -19.03 -7.73 11.81
C PHE A 615 -19.80 -6.58 12.46
N VAL A 616 -19.33 -6.15 13.63
CA VAL A 616 -19.80 -4.95 14.32
C VAL A 616 -18.58 -4.14 14.72
N THR A 617 -18.49 -2.90 14.25
CA THR A 617 -17.48 -1.95 14.71
C THR A 617 -17.93 -1.40 16.07
N TYR A 618 -17.06 -1.45 17.07
CA TYR A 618 -17.29 -0.90 18.40
C TYR A 618 -16.38 0.30 18.66
N ARG A 619 -16.82 1.23 19.50
CA ARG A 619 -15.98 2.29 20.07
C ARG A 619 -15.93 2.14 21.59
N ILE A 620 -14.72 2.25 22.15
CA ILE A 620 -14.46 2.10 23.59
C ILE A 620 -13.98 3.46 24.12
N TYR A 621 -14.74 4.07 25.02
CA TYR A 621 -14.46 5.38 25.59
C TYR A 621 -14.09 5.29 27.06
N ALA A 622 -13.24 6.21 27.53
CA ALA A 622 -13.11 6.51 28.95
C ALA A 622 -14.08 7.65 29.30
N LEU A 623 -15.05 7.38 30.17
CA LEU A 623 -15.94 8.37 30.74
C LEU A 623 -15.24 9.11 31.88
N CYS A 624 -15.07 10.41 31.70
CA CYS A 624 -14.52 11.33 32.68
C CYS A 624 -15.62 12.02 33.50
N GLU A 625 -15.32 12.39 34.76
CA GLU A 625 -16.29 13.06 35.64
C GLU A 625 -16.41 14.56 35.29
N ASN A 626 -15.31 15.18 34.89
CA ASN A 626 -15.20 16.61 34.61
C ASN A 626 -14.68 16.85 33.19
N GLN A 627 -15.11 17.98 32.61
CA GLN A 627 -14.68 18.41 31.27
C GLN A 627 -13.17 18.70 31.15
N ASP A 628 -12.47 18.88 32.27
CA ASP A 628 -11.04 19.22 32.29
C ASP A 628 -10.17 18.00 32.69
N ASP A 629 -10.77 16.81 32.82
CA ASP A 629 -10.04 15.58 33.13
C ASP A 629 -9.21 15.14 31.92
N PHE A 630 -7.99 14.68 32.17
CA PHE A 630 -7.02 14.31 31.13
C PHE A 630 -6.67 12.82 31.22
N VAL A 631 -6.99 12.08 30.16
CA VAL A 631 -6.55 10.68 30.00
C VAL A 631 -5.11 10.70 29.51
N SER A 632 -4.18 10.35 30.41
CA SER A 632 -2.75 10.38 30.08
C SER A 632 -2.22 9.11 29.43
N ALA A 633 -2.83 7.97 29.70
CA ALA A 633 -2.42 6.67 29.15
C ALA A 633 -3.53 5.62 29.32
N VAL A 634 -3.50 4.62 28.44
CA VAL A 634 -4.14 3.31 28.63
C VAL A 634 -3.00 2.31 28.78
N ALA A 635 -2.96 1.56 29.88
CA ALA A 635 -1.81 0.71 30.22
C ALA A 635 -2.24 -0.58 30.92
N GLY A 636 -1.45 -1.64 30.74
CA GLY A 636 -1.55 -2.89 31.49
C GLY A 636 -0.19 -3.35 31.99
N ASP A 637 -0.16 -4.11 33.09
CA ASP A 637 1.04 -4.75 33.63
C ASP A 637 0.72 -6.15 34.20
N ASP A 638 1.73 -6.83 34.75
CA ASP A 638 1.59 -8.17 35.33
C ASP A 638 0.67 -8.21 36.58
N VAL A 639 0.40 -7.06 37.19
CA VAL A 639 -0.50 -6.91 38.34
C VAL A 639 -1.91 -6.49 37.91
N ASN A 640 -2.03 -5.67 36.86
CA ASN A 640 -3.25 -5.11 36.29
C ASN A 640 -3.24 -5.35 34.77
N PRO A 641 -3.52 -6.58 34.33
CA PRO A 641 -3.50 -6.90 32.91
C PRO A 641 -4.64 -6.17 32.19
N SER A 642 -4.31 -5.56 31.06
CA SER A 642 -5.28 -5.00 30.12
C SER A 642 -5.41 -5.94 28.94
N PHE A 643 -6.63 -6.29 28.54
CA PHE A 643 -6.89 -7.14 27.39
C PHE A 643 -8.20 -6.75 26.70
N VAL A 644 -8.26 -6.97 25.39
CA VAL A 644 -9.48 -6.87 24.58
C VAL A 644 -9.62 -8.20 23.86
N HIS A 645 -10.81 -8.79 23.90
CA HIS A 645 -11.09 -10.07 23.27
C HIS A 645 -12.41 -10.00 22.50
N THR A 646 -12.44 -10.61 21.33
CA THR A 646 -13.62 -10.79 20.48
C THR A 646 -13.90 -12.27 20.29
N THR A 647 -15.15 -12.65 20.03
CA THR A 647 -15.52 -14.06 19.78
C THR A 647 -14.94 -14.64 18.48
N THR A 648 -14.38 -13.76 17.63
CA THR A 648 -13.68 -14.04 16.37
C THR A 648 -12.41 -13.18 16.31
N SER A 649 -11.72 -13.10 15.18
CA SER A 649 -10.62 -12.13 14.98
C SER A 649 -11.12 -10.68 14.84
N PHE A 650 -10.29 -9.70 15.19
CA PHE A 650 -10.48 -8.30 14.81
C PHE A 650 -10.34 -8.14 13.29
N PHE A 651 -11.02 -7.14 12.74
CA PHE A 651 -10.81 -6.74 11.35
C PHE A 651 -9.63 -5.76 11.29
N GLN A 652 -8.59 -6.12 10.54
CA GLN A 652 -7.51 -5.21 10.17
C GLN A 652 -7.51 -5.01 8.66
N HIS A 653 -7.39 -3.76 8.22
CA HIS A 653 -7.31 -3.38 6.82
C HIS A 653 -5.86 -2.99 6.46
N GLU A 654 -5.39 -3.35 5.26
CA GLU A 654 -4.01 -3.07 4.81
C GLU A 654 -3.71 -1.57 4.64
N ALA A 655 -4.75 -0.76 4.40
CA ALA A 655 -4.69 0.71 4.37
C ALA A 655 -4.98 1.37 5.72
N GLY A 656 -5.05 0.56 6.77
CA GLY A 656 -5.19 1.01 8.15
C GLY A 656 -3.86 0.94 8.89
N GLY A 657 -3.90 1.13 10.19
CA GLY A 657 -2.71 1.07 11.03
C GLY A 657 -3.10 0.86 12.49
N VAL A 658 -2.13 0.53 13.34
CA VAL A 658 -2.40 0.21 14.75
C VAL A 658 -2.95 1.42 15.52
N LEU A 659 -2.64 2.64 15.05
CA LEU A 659 -2.94 3.89 15.72
C LEU A 659 -4.01 4.69 15.00
N GLY A 660 -4.87 5.36 15.78
CA GLY A 660 -5.87 6.29 15.24
C GLY A 660 -5.25 7.38 14.37
N GLN A 661 -4.00 7.76 14.63
CA GLN A 661 -3.28 8.71 13.79
C GLN A 661 -2.92 8.17 12.40
N SER A 662 -2.94 6.86 12.18
CA SER A 662 -2.73 6.21 10.87
C SER A 662 -4.00 6.18 10.02
N VAL A 663 -5.13 6.65 10.55
CA VAL A 663 -6.41 6.65 9.87
C VAL A 663 -6.57 7.94 9.06
N ASN A 664 -6.63 7.83 7.73
CA ASN A 664 -6.84 8.98 6.84
C ASN A 664 -8.28 9.05 6.27
N PRO A 665 -9.15 9.97 6.72
CA PRO A 665 -10.47 10.12 6.13
C PRO A 665 -10.47 10.48 4.64
N LEU A 666 -9.38 11.06 4.12
CA LEU A 666 -9.25 11.42 2.71
C LEU A 666 -9.10 10.20 1.78
N VAL A 667 -8.69 9.03 2.29
CA VAL A 667 -8.59 7.81 1.46
C VAL A 667 -9.89 7.01 1.39
N PHE A 668 -10.83 7.22 2.33
CA PHE A 668 -12.09 6.45 2.39
C PHE A 668 -12.97 6.50 1.13
N PRO A 669 -13.02 7.61 0.35
CA PRO A 669 -13.74 7.61 -0.93
C PRO A 669 -13.15 6.62 -1.96
N PHE A 670 -11.88 6.27 -1.83
CA PHE A 670 -11.16 5.35 -2.71
C PHE A 670 -11.07 3.94 -2.12
N ILE A 671 -10.98 3.83 -0.79
CA ILE A 671 -10.84 2.58 -0.02
C ILE A 671 -11.82 2.60 1.17
N PRO A 672 -13.12 2.33 0.95
CA PRO A 672 -14.16 2.55 1.96
C PRO A 672 -14.09 1.65 3.19
N ASP A 673 -13.57 0.43 3.04
CA ASP A 673 -13.36 -0.54 4.12
C ASP A 673 -12.25 -0.15 5.09
N ALA A 674 -11.29 0.68 4.67
CA ALA A 674 -10.25 1.22 5.56
C ALA A 674 -10.83 2.05 6.72
N ALA A 675 -12.03 2.61 6.57
CA ALA A 675 -12.71 3.36 7.62
C ALA A 675 -13.11 2.52 8.84
N TYR A 676 -13.05 1.19 8.70
CA TYR A 676 -13.49 0.24 9.73
C TYR A 676 -12.35 -0.64 10.25
N ASP A 677 -11.11 -0.32 9.90
CA ASP A 677 -9.90 -0.89 10.51
C ASP A 677 -9.94 -0.78 12.04
N SER A 678 -9.35 -1.76 12.75
CA SER A 678 -9.28 -1.70 14.22
C SER A 678 -7.96 -1.06 14.66
N TRP A 679 -8.05 -0.06 15.53
CA TRP A 679 -6.92 0.74 15.99
C TRP A 679 -7.14 1.26 17.41
N VAL A 680 -6.07 1.73 18.06
CA VAL A 680 -6.10 2.33 19.39
C VAL A 680 -5.82 3.83 19.34
N THR A 681 -6.40 4.57 20.30
CA THR A 681 -6.29 6.04 20.38
C THR A 681 -6.44 6.53 21.82
N ILE A 682 -6.08 7.79 22.04
CA ILE A 682 -6.58 8.60 23.15
C ILE A 682 -7.16 9.87 22.53
N GLY A 683 -8.48 9.91 22.37
CA GLY A 683 -9.22 11.11 21.95
C GLY A 683 -9.32 11.38 20.45
N LEU A 684 -8.41 10.86 19.61
CA LEU A 684 -8.45 11.08 18.16
C LEU A 684 -9.35 10.07 17.44
N GLU A 685 -10.11 10.52 16.44
CA GLU A 685 -10.88 9.66 15.53
C GLU A 685 -10.18 9.42 14.17
N SER A 686 -9.08 10.12 13.93
CA SER A 686 -8.28 10.08 12.70
C SER A 686 -6.86 10.62 12.94
N ALA A 687 -6.04 10.73 11.88
CA ALA A 687 -4.83 11.56 11.85
C ALA A 687 -5.06 12.89 12.57
N ALA A 688 -4.10 13.27 13.42
CA ALA A 688 -4.18 14.46 14.26
C ALA A 688 -4.29 15.72 13.40
N GLU A 689 -5.29 16.56 13.67
CA GLU A 689 -5.45 17.83 12.98
C GLU A 689 -4.52 18.88 13.61
N GLY A 690 -3.42 19.18 12.90
CA GLY A 690 -2.42 20.15 13.38
C GLY A 690 -3.01 21.53 13.69
N ASP A 691 -3.99 21.98 12.90
CA ASP A 691 -4.68 23.27 13.09
C ASP A 691 -5.48 23.33 14.40
N ALA A 692 -5.90 22.17 14.91
CA ALA A 692 -6.57 22.02 16.19
C ALA A 692 -5.59 21.85 17.37
N GLY A 693 -4.27 21.79 17.10
CA GLY A 693 -3.25 21.53 18.10
C GLY A 693 -3.24 20.08 18.60
N GLU A 694 -3.78 19.15 17.79
CA GLU A 694 -3.84 17.74 18.14
C GLU A 694 -2.47 17.07 17.97
N SER A 695 -2.28 15.94 18.65
CA SER A 695 -1.08 15.10 18.51
C SER A 695 -1.48 13.64 18.68
N GLY A 696 -0.85 12.78 17.89
CA GLY A 696 -1.04 11.33 17.98
C GLY A 696 -0.59 10.76 19.32
N ILE A 697 -1.03 9.55 19.62
CA ILE A 697 -0.54 8.79 20.77
C ILE A 697 0.77 8.09 20.43
N SER A 698 1.55 7.78 21.45
CA SER A 698 2.72 6.90 21.36
C SER A 698 2.40 5.56 22.04
N ILE A 699 2.92 4.46 21.50
CA ILE A 699 2.74 3.12 22.08
C ILE A 699 4.04 2.70 22.78
N LEU A 700 3.87 2.04 23.92
CA LEU A 700 4.94 1.29 24.58
C LEU A 700 4.56 -0.19 24.60
N GLU A 701 5.18 -1.00 23.75
CA GLU A 701 4.91 -2.44 23.73
C GLU A 701 5.67 -3.18 24.84
N GLY A 702 5.02 -4.19 25.41
CA GLY A 702 5.65 -5.11 26.36
C GLY A 702 6.56 -6.12 25.65
N LEU A 703 7.41 -6.81 26.42
CA LEU A 703 8.26 -7.89 25.88
C LEU A 703 7.46 -9.15 25.46
N ASP A 704 6.18 -9.21 25.79
CA ASP A 704 5.24 -10.29 25.48
C ASP A 704 3.88 -9.64 25.13
N PRO A 705 3.74 -9.15 23.88
CA PRO A 705 2.56 -8.39 23.42
C PRO A 705 1.30 -9.23 23.24
#